data_AF-A0A6P0X0N7-F1
#
_entry.id   AF-A0A6P0X0N7-F1
#
_cell.length_a   1.000
_cell.length_b   1.000
_cell.length_c   1.000
_cell.angle_alpha   90.00
_cell.angle_beta   90.00
_cell.angle_gamma   90.00
#
_symmetry.space_group_name_H-M   'P 1'
#
loop_
_entity.id
_entity.type
_entity.pdbx_description
1 polymer ?
#
loop_
_entity_poly.entity_id
_entity_poly.type
_entity_poly.pdbx_seq_one_letter_code
_entity_poly.pdbx_strand_id
1 'polypeptide(L)'
;MAQSEEQYQAFVTALREAVGFRLLFVRCSQIVREELITSIQEDIPRANIEVLRLSQPIENFAVVVNSASHQEKCQILLVVGLEKSFVEYIKPGNGSEGEYYQFETVPPLLEDVNQQVEQFRENFPLCLVFLLPLFGIKSIRRHAPNWFQENSGVFQFITAVEVVEQVSRQLIEAGEDEQYNDLTLQEQTQKILEIQELLAEQHQTTDNQVNLLVEQGKLLVAAEDDEAAITNYDEALKLKPDFHRLWNGRGLSLAHLGRYEKAITNYDQAITLKPDFHQAWSNRGLSLDNLGRYEEAITNYDQAITLKPDFRQAWSNRGVSLDNLGRYEEAIASYDQAITLKPDFHQAWRNRGLSLDNLGRYEEAIASYDQVITLKPNSHHAWRNRGLSLDNLGRYEEAIASYDQAITLKPNSHHAWRNRGLSLDNLGRYEEAIASYDQAITLKPDSHHTWVIRGISLEHLGRYEEAIASYDQAITFQPNNLDAWNGRGIDLNNLGRYKEAIASFERAIIFQPEEELDWLQRGLSLNQLGRYEEAIASFDQAIQLKPDYHYTWVIRGLSLASLGRYEEAIISYNQAITLKSDHYETWNQKGFSQFNLGRYEEAIASYNQVLRLKPNFNRARELRKIAENKLLWKNFTRFVTRFCQRLWRSLLSLLGLRR
;
A
#
# COMPACT_ATOMS: atom_id res chain seq x y z
N MET A 1 -10.06 13.36 -58.41
CA MET A 1 -9.83 14.64 -59.10
C MET A 1 -11.11 15.19 -59.74
N ALA A 2 -11.80 14.50 -60.65
CA ALA A 2 -13.01 15.06 -61.29
C ALA A 2 -14.17 15.36 -60.30
N GLN A 3 -14.42 14.50 -59.31
CA GLN A 3 -15.44 14.73 -58.27
C GLN A 3 -15.08 15.83 -57.26
N SER A 4 -13.78 16.03 -56.95
CA SER A 4 -13.37 17.09 -56.03
C SER A 4 -13.47 18.47 -56.67
N GLU A 5 -13.21 18.56 -57.97
CA GLU A 5 -13.35 19.80 -58.74
C GLU A 5 -14.84 20.22 -58.85
N GLU A 6 -15.73 19.29 -59.15
CA GLU A 6 -17.18 19.58 -59.24
C GLU A 6 -17.75 20.03 -57.88
N GLN A 7 -17.36 19.37 -56.78
CA GLN A 7 -17.73 19.80 -55.43
C GLN A 7 -17.17 21.17 -55.06
N TYR A 8 -15.94 21.46 -55.48
CA TYR A 8 -15.33 22.76 -55.25
C TYR A 8 -16.04 23.88 -56.04
N GLN A 9 -16.37 23.64 -57.30
CA GLN A 9 -17.13 24.62 -58.10
C GLN A 9 -18.54 24.86 -57.54
N ALA A 10 -19.22 23.82 -57.05
CA ALA A 10 -20.50 23.96 -56.36
C ALA A 10 -20.38 24.80 -55.07
N PHE A 11 -19.31 24.58 -54.31
CA PHE A 11 -19.01 25.34 -53.10
C PHE A 11 -18.70 26.81 -53.39
N VAL A 12 -17.84 27.10 -54.37
CA VAL A 12 -17.54 28.47 -54.83
C VAL A 12 -18.80 29.18 -55.33
N THR A 13 -19.69 28.47 -56.02
CA THR A 13 -20.98 29.01 -56.45
C THR A 13 -21.85 29.38 -55.25
N ALA A 14 -21.97 28.50 -54.25
CA ALA A 14 -22.71 28.78 -53.03
C ALA A 14 -22.17 29.98 -52.24
N LEU A 15 -20.84 30.19 -52.24
CA LEU A 15 -20.19 31.35 -51.65
C LEU A 15 -20.51 32.65 -52.43
N ARG A 16 -20.45 32.62 -53.77
CA ARG A 16 -20.76 33.78 -54.62
C ARG A 16 -22.21 34.22 -54.53
N GLU A 17 -23.13 33.28 -54.30
CA GLU A 17 -24.57 33.53 -54.14
C GLU A 17 -24.98 33.87 -52.70
N ALA A 18 -24.06 33.82 -51.73
CA ALA A 18 -24.37 34.08 -50.34
C ALA A 18 -24.68 35.57 -50.11
N VAL A 19 -25.96 35.90 -49.93
CA VAL A 19 -26.43 37.24 -49.56
C VAL A 19 -27.11 37.17 -48.19
N GLY A 20 -26.58 37.92 -47.22
CA GLY A 20 -27.07 37.89 -45.85
C GLY A 20 -26.56 36.69 -45.05
N PHE A 21 -27.30 36.29 -44.02
CA PHE A 21 -26.91 35.19 -43.14
C PHE A 21 -26.99 33.83 -43.84
N ARG A 22 -25.86 33.11 -43.88
CA ARG A 22 -25.78 31.73 -44.41
C ARG A 22 -24.73 30.92 -43.65
N LEU A 23 -25.01 29.65 -43.36
CA LEU A 23 -24.08 28.75 -42.68
C LEU A 23 -23.57 27.65 -43.62
N LEU A 24 -22.28 27.60 -43.90
CA LEU A 24 -21.69 26.53 -44.70
C LEU A 24 -20.76 25.70 -43.81
N PHE A 25 -20.94 24.39 -43.80
CA PHE A 25 -20.10 23.44 -43.08
C PHE A 25 -19.26 22.67 -44.07
N VAL A 26 -17.95 22.74 -43.91
CA VAL A 26 -17.00 22.13 -44.82
C VAL A 26 -16.18 21.10 -44.07
N ARG A 27 -16.38 19.83 -44.40
CA ARG A 27 -15.52 18.74 -43.91
C ARG A 27 -14.18 18.81 -44.63
N CYS A 28 -13.11 19.10 -43.89
CA CYS A 28 -11.74 19.08 -44.40
C CYS A 28 -10.75 18.73 -43.29
N SER A 29 -9.69 18.01 -43.66
CA SER A 29 -8.56 17.75 -42.75
C SER A 29 -7.81 19.05 -42.46
N GLN A 30 -7.04 19.07 -41.37
CA GLN A 30 -6.21 20.24 -41.02
C GLN A 30 -5.25 20.66 -42.13
N ILE A 31 -4.86 19.73 -43.01
CA ILE A 31 -3.84 19.96 -44.04
C ILE A 31 -4.47 20.58 -45.28
N VAL A 32 -5.61 20.04 -45.72
CA VAL A 32 -6.38 20.60 -46.84
C VAL A 32 -6.95 21.97 -46.48
N ARG A 33 -7.18 22.23 -45.19
CA ARG A 33 -7.78 23.47 -44.70
C ARG A 33 -7.07 24.74 -45.18
N GLU A 34 -5.74 24.80 -45.08
CA GLU A 34 -4.99 26.01 -45.46
C GLU A 34 -4.92 26.21 -46.98
N GLU A 35 -4.77 25.11 -47.73
CA GLU A 35 -4.86 25.14 -49.19
C GLU A 35 -6.24 25.63 -49.62
N LEU A 36 -7.30 25.12 -48.99
CA LEU A 36 -8.67 25.50 -49.29
C LEU A 36 -8.94 26.99 -48.97
N ILE A 37 -8.44 27.50 -47.85
CA ILE A 37 -8.53 28.94 -47.52
C ILE A 37 -7.88 29.78 -48.62
N THR A 38 -6.68 29.38 -49.05
CA THR A 38 -5.93 30.07 -50.10
C THR A 38 -6.70 30.07 -51.42
N SER A 39 -7.19 28.90 -51.86
CA SER A 39 -7.96 28.78 -53.10
C SER A 39 -9.27 29.60 -53.07
N ILE A 40 -9.99 29.62 -51.95
CA ILE A 40 -11.22 30.43 -51.80
C ILE A 40 -10.92 31.92 -51.98
N GLN A 41 -9.82 32.40 -51.37
CA GLN A 41 -9.42 33.81 -51.45
C GLN A 41 -8.99 34.21 -52.88
N GLU A 42 -8.35 33.30 -53.62
CA GLU A 42 -7.95 33.52 -55.01
C GLU A 42 -9.14 33.51 -55.99
N ASP A 43 -10.10 32.59 -55.81
CA ASP A 43 -11.22 32.38 -56.74
C ASP A 43 -12.41 33.33 -56.52
N ILE A 44 -12.46 34.01 -55.36
CA ILE A 44 -13.50 34.98 -55.00
C ILE A 44 -12.87 36.31 -54.53
N PRO A 45 -12.02 36.96 -55.36
CA PRO A 45 -11.20 38.11 -54.93
C PRO A 45 -12.01 39.39 -54.70
N ARG A 46 -13.31 39.39 -55.08
CA ARG A 46 -14.21 40.54 -54.94
C ARG A 46 -15.09 40.47 -53.69
N ALA A 47 -15.14 39.34 -53.00
CA ALA A 47 -15.82 39.22 -51.70
C ALA A 47 -14.84 39.65 -50.60
N ASN A 48 -15.31 40.40 -49.60
CA ASN A 48 -14.50 40.68 -48.41
C ASN A 48 -14.54 39.43 -47.53
N ILE A 49 -13.48 38.63 -47.63
CA ILE A 49 -13.31 37.37 -46.92
C ILE A 49 -12.34 37.60 -45.76
N GLU A 50 -12.79 37.32 -44.54
CA GLU A 50 -11.96 37.32 -43.34
C GLU A 50 -11.77 35.89 -42.83
N VAL A 51 -10.67 35.64 -42.11
CA VAL A 51 -10.37 34.32 -41.52
C VAL A 51 -10.26 34.44 -40.01
N LEU A 52 -11.23 33.87 -39.30
CA LEU A 52 -11.20 33.73 -37.86
C LEU A 52 -10.48 32.44 -37.48
N ARG A 53 -9.31 32.58 -36.85
CA ARG A 53 -8.48 31.46 -36.38
C ARG A 53 -8.57 31.32 -34.87
N LEU A 54 -9.18 30.23 -34.43
CA LEU A 54 -9.31 29.89 -33.01
C LEU A 54 -8.15 28.98 -32.61
N SER A 55 -7.16 29.57 -31.94
CA SER A 55 -6.03 28.80 -31.41
C SER A 55 -6.37 28.09 -30.10
N GLN A 56 -7.34 28.62 -29.34
CA GLN A 56 -7.79 28.16 -28.02
C GLN A 56 -9.31 27.92 -27.99
N PRO A 57 -9.81 27.10 -27.06
CA PRO A 57 -11.25 26.95 -26.81
C PRO A 57 -11.93 28.30 -26.53
N ILE A 58 -13.19 28.44 -26.96
CA ILE A 58 -14.01 29.62 -26.73
C ILE A 58 -15.33 29.26 -26.07
N GLU A 59 -15.80 30.11 -25.17
CA GLU A 59 -17.08 29.94 -24.48
C GLU A 59 -18.24 30.65 -25.20
N ASN A 60 -17.97 31.79 -25.85
CA ASN A 60 -19.00 32.59 -26.50
C ASN A 60 -18.66 32.89 -27.98
N PHE A 61 -19.30 32.18 -28.89
CA PHE A 61 -19.05 32.31 -30.33
C PHE A 61 -19.47 33.69 -30.88
N ALA A 62 -20.57 34.26 -30.39
CA ALA A 62 -21.08 35.54 -30.87
C ALA A 62 -20.12 36.70 -30.60
N VAL A 63 -19.47 36.73 -29.44
CA VAL A 63 -18.46 37.74 -29.10
C VAL A 63 -17.28 37.67 -30.07
N VAL A 64 -16.81 36.46 -30.38
CA VAL A 64 -15.65 36.25 -31.24
C VAL A 64 -15.97 36.60 -32.69
N VAL A 65 -17.13 36.17 -33.20
CA VAL A 65 -17.61 36.56 -34.55
C VAL A 65 -17.75 38.07 -34.65
N ASN A 66 -18.33 38.71 -33.64
CA ASN A 66 -18.42 40.16 -33.58
C ASN A 66 -17.03 40.78 -33.74
N SER A 67 -16.07 40.43 -32.89
CA SER A 67 -14.70 40.98 -32.95
C SER A 67 -14.03 40.82 -34.32
N ALA A 68 -14.28 39.71 -35.02
CA ALA A 68 -13.69 39.43 -36.34
C ALA A 68 -14.43 40.11 -37.49
N SER A 69 -15.73 40.40 -37.35
CA SER A 69 -16.58 40.98 -38.39
C SER A 69 -16.68 42.51 -38.37
N HIS A 70 -16.04 43.21 -37.41
CA HIS A 70 -16.12 44.67 -37.23
C HIS A 70 -15.54 45.52 -38.38
N GLN A 71 -14.91 44.91 -39.39
CA GLN A 71 -14.70 45.63 -40.64
C GLN A 71 -16.06 45.70 -41.36
N GLU A 72 -16.65 46.90 -41.48
CA GLU A 72 -18.01 47.20 -41.99
C GLU A 72 -18.38 46.63 -43.39
N LYS A 73 -17.57 45.75 -43.98
CA LYS A 73 -17.80 45.11 -45.27
C LYS A 73 -17.57 43.60 -45.31
N CYS A 74 -17.26 42.91 -44.21
CA CYS A 74 -17.04 41.45 -44.22
C CYS A 74 -18.30 40.71 -44.71
N GLN A 75 -18.19 40.00 -45.83
CA GLN A 75 -19.29 39.24 -46.43
C GLN A 75 -19.21 37.75 -46.11
N ILE A 76 -17.98 37.21 -46.01
CA ILE A 76 -17.71 35.80 -45.76
C ILE A 76 -16.68 35.72 -44.63
N LEU A 77 -16.99 34.97 -43.58
CA LEU A 77 -16.06 34.71 -42.48
C LEU A 77 -15.74 33.22 -42.45
N LEU A 78 -14.49 32.88 -42.74
CA LEU A 78 -13.96 31.52 -42.63
C LEU A 78 -13.59 31.25 -41.17
N VAL A 79 -14.22 30.28 -40.54
CA VAL A 79 -14.01 29.91 -39.13
C VAL A 79 -13.21 28.62 -39.06
N VAL A 80 -12.06 28.68 -38.38
CA VAL A 80 -11.11 27.59 -38.21
C VAL A 80 -10.83 27.37 -36.73
N GLY A 81 -10.78 26.11 -36.29
CA GLY A 81 -10.37 25.76 -34.93
C GLY A 81 -11.51 25.75 -33.91
N LEU A 82 -12.76 25.92 -34.35
CA LEU A 82 -13.93 25.83 -33.47
C LEU A 82 -14.02 24.45 -32.80
N GLU A 83 -13.58 23.40 -33.50
CA GLU A 83 -13.52 22.03 -33.01
C GLU A 83 -12.75 21.87 -31.69
N LYS A 84 -11.76 22.73 -31.43
CA LYS A 84 -10.98 22.73 -30.17
C LYS A 84 -11.85 23.00 -28.95
N SER A 85 -12.94 23.74 -29.15
CA SER A 85 -13.92 24.05 -28.09
C SER A 85 -14.87 22.89 -27.81
N PHE A 86 -14.80 21.79 -28.58
CA PHE A 86 -15.62 20.61 -28.36
C PHE A 86 -14.87 19.51 -27.61
N VAL A 87 -13.54 19.47 -27.70
CA VAL A 87 -12.70 18.36 -27.20
C VAL A 87 -12.90 18.07 -25.72
N GLU A 88 -13.06 19.12 -24.89
CA GLU A 88 -13.29 18.96 -23.44
C GLU A 88 -14.62 18.27 -23.11
N TYR A 89 -15.60 18.33 -24.02
CA TYR A 89 -16.95 17.77 -23.85
C TYR A 89 -17.11 16.41 -24.52
N ILE A 90 -16.02 15.86 -25.04
CA ILE A 90 -15.95 14.58 -25.72
C ILE A 90 -15.13 13.63 -24.84
N LYS A 91 -15.70 12.47 -24.51
CA LYS A 91 -14.93 11.38 -23.90
C LYS A 91 -14.60 10.30 -24.90
N PRO A 92 -13.39 9.71 -24.86
CA PRO A 92 -13.11 8.46 -25.56
C PRO A 92 -14.10 7.38 -25.12
N GLY A 93 -14.49 6.51 -26.05
CA GLY A 93 -15.31 5.34 -25.76
C GLY A 93 -16.38 5.05 -26.80
N ASN A 94 -16.93 3.83 -26.78
CA ASN A 94 -17.91 3.41 -27.79
C ASN A 94 -19.18 4.28 -27.75
N GLY A 95 -19.33 5.15 -28.74
CA GLY A 95 -20.50 6.00 -28.98
C GLY A 95 -21.54 5.35 -29.89
N SER A 96 -22.62 6.07 -30.16
CA SER A 96 -23.61 5.71 -31.17
C SER A 96 -23.00 5.78 -32.58
N GLU A 97 -23.45 4.92 -33.50
CA GLU A 97 -23.05 4.92 -34.94
C GLU A 97 -21.59 4.54 -35.24
N GLY A 98 -20.91 3.82 -34.34
CA GLY A 98 -19.55 3.30 -34.59
C GLY A 98 -18.42 4.32 -34.35
N GLU A 99 -18.72 5.40 -33.63
CA GLU A 99 -17.73 6.38 -33.18
C GLU A 99 -17.08 5.93 -31.87
N TYR A 100 -15.76 6.12 -31.68
CA TYR A 100 -15.09 5.85 -30.39
C TYR A 100 -15.02 7.09 -29.50
N TYR A 101 -16.05 7.93 -29.54
CA TYR A 101 -16.23 8.96 -28.54
C TYR A 101 -17.70 9.22 -28.20
N GLN A 102 -17.94 9.68 -26.97
CA GLN A 102 -19.25 10.02 -26.44
C GLN A 102 -19.34 11.52 -26.19
N PHE A 103 -20.47 12.10 -26.59
CA PHE A 103 -20.83 13.46 -26.25
C PHE A 103 -21.52 13.45 -24.88
N GLU A 104 -20.81 13.89 -23.83
CA GLU A 104 -21.35 13.87 -22.46
C GLU A 104 -22.29 15.04 -22.19
N THR A 105 -21.90 16.22 -22.67
CA THR A 105 -22.60 17.47 -22.41
C THR A 105 -22.58 18.35 -23.65
N VAL A 106 -23.56 19.24 -23.75
CA VAL A 106 -23.58 20.26 -24.80
C VAL A 106 -22.45 21.26 -24.49
N PRO A 107 -21.51 21.52 -25.42
CA PRO A 107 -20.56 22.62 -25.26
C PRO A 107 -21.32 23.94 -25.04
N PRO A 108 -20.99 24.74 -23.99
CA PRO A 108 -21.71 25.97 -23.67
C PRO A 108 -21.87 26.92 -24.86
N LEU A 109 -20.83 26.99 -25.72
CA LEU A 109 -20.86 27.80 -26.92
C LEU A 109 -21.98 27.43 -27.91
N LEU A 110 -22.38 26.16 -27.93
CA LEU A 110 -23.49 25.67 -28.77
C LEU A 110 -24.84 25.88 -28.10
N GLU A 111 -24.90 25.89 -26.76
CA GLU A 111 -26.12 26.16 -26.01
C GLU A 111 -26.55 27.62 -26.18
N ASP A 112 -25.64 28.56 -25.95
CA ASP A 112 -25.89 30.01 -26.03
C ASP A 112 -26.42 30.41 -27.41
N VAL A 113 -25.76 29.94 -28.47
CA VAL A 113 -26.14 30.32 -29.82
C VAL A 113 -27.41 29.59 -30.27
N ASN A 114 -27.67 28.37 -29.79
CA ASN A 114 -28.90 27.66 -30.13
C ASN A 114 -30.15 28.28 -29.47
N GLN A 115 -30.01 28.89 -28.29
CA GLN A 115 -31.10 29.65 -27.64
C GLN A 115 -31.38 30.99 -28.33
N GLN A 116 -30.42 31.55 -29.07
CA GLN A 116 -30.49 32.90 -29.65
C GLN A 116 -30.28 32.92 -31.17
N VAL A 117 -30.58 31.82 -31.89
CA VAL A 117 -30.29 31.68 -33.33
C VAL A 117 -30.84 32.84 -34.17
N GLU A 118 -32.08 33.27 -33.93
CA GLU A 118 -32.68 34.38 -34.68
C GLU A 118 -32.00 35.72 -34.40
N GLN A 119 -31.67 36.00 -33.14
CA GLN A 119 -30.92 37.21 -32.79
C GLN A 119 -29.49 37.19 -33.37
N PHE A 120 -28.86 36.02 -33.41
CA PHE A 120 -27.56 35.82 -34.03
C PHE A 120 -27.61 36.07 -35.55
N ARG A 121 -28.68 35.60 -36.22
CA ARG A 121 -28.94 35.85 -37.65
C ARG A 121 -29.07 37.34 -37.96
N GLU A 122 -29.82 38.07 -37.14
CA GLU A 122 -30.03 39.51 -37.31
C GLU A 122 -28.75 40.31 -37.06
N ASN A 123 -27.96 39.92 -36.05
CA ASN A 123 -26.73 40.63 -35.68
C ASN A 123 -25.59 40.44 -36.68
N PHE A 124 -25.58 39.35 -37.45
CA PHE A 124 -24.48 38.99 -38.34
C PHE A 124 -24.99 38.61 -39.74
N PRO A 125 -25.37 39.58 -40.61
CA PRO A 125 -25.86 39.30 -41.96
C PRO A 125 -24.74 38.91 -42.95
N LEU A 126 -23.95 37.90 -42.60
CA LEU A 126 -22.77 37.42 -43.33
C LEU A 126 -22.79 35.90 -43.51
N CYS A 127 -22.00 35.38 -44.46
CA CYS A 127 -21.82 33.96 -44.67
C CYS A 127 -20.72 33.40 -43.77
N LEU A 128 -21.09 32.54 -42.82
CA LEU A 128 -20.15 31.82 -41.96
C LEU A 128 -19.78 30.48 -42.60
N VAL A 129 -18.49 30.25 -42.79
CA VAL A 129 -17.97 29.00 -43.36
C VAL A 129 -17.14 28.30 -42.29
N PHE A 130 -17.66 27.20 -41.76
CA PHE A 130 -16.97 26.39 -40.76
C PHE A 130 -16.12 25.33 -41.45
N LEU A 131 -14.80 25.48 -41.37
CA LEU A 131 -13.83 24.51 -41.85
C LEU A 131 -13.49 23.55 -40.70
N LEU A 132 -14.15 22.40 -40.67
CA LEU A 132 -14.15 21.51 -39.50
C LEU A 132 -13.75 20.07 -39.88
N PRO A 133 -13.10 19.34 -38.96
CA PRO A 133 -12.99 17.90 -39.06
C PRO A 133 -14.36 17.23 -38.89
N LEU A 134 -14.46 15.94 -39.24
CA LEU A 134 -15.72 15.20 -39.21
C LEU A 134 -16.41 15.24 -37.84
N PHE A 135 -15.66 15.05 -36.75
CA PHE A 135 -16.23 15.07 -35.38
C PHE A 135 -16.80 16.45 -35.03
N GLY A 136 -16.19 17.54 -35.50
CA GLY A 136 -16.67 18.90 -35.27
C GLY A 136 -18.04 19.13 -35.90
N ILE A 137 -18.21 18.68 -37.16
CA ILE A 137 -19.51 18.76 -37.84
C ILE A 137 -20.56 17.90 -37.13
N LYS A 138 -20.20 16.68 -36.71
CA LYS A 138 -21.09 15.80 -35.95
C LYS A 138 -21.49 16.41 -34.59
N SER A 139 -20.56 17.06 -33.92
CA SER A 139 -20.78 17.77 -32.64
C SER A 139 -21.84 18.86 -32.80
N ILE A 140 -21.70 19.71 -33.81
CA ILE A 140 -22.67 20.78 -34.10
C ILE A 140 -24.00 20.16 -34.54
N ARG A 141 -24.00 19.13 -35.38
CA ARG A 141 -25.24 18.49 -35.85
C ARG A 141 -26.05 17.89 -34.71
N ARG A 142 -25.38 17.29 -33.73
CA ARG A 142 -26.01 16.66 -32.58
C ARG A 142 -26.60 17.69 -31.61
N HIS A 143 -25.87 18.75 -31.30
CA HIS A 143 -26.26 19.69 -30.23
C HIS A 143 -26.90 20.99 -30.73
N ALA A 144 -26.68 21.36 -31.99
CA ALA A 144 -27.26 22.51 -32.66
C ALA A 144 -27.87 22.12 -34.03
N PRO A 145 -28.83 21.17 -34.08
CA PRO A 145 -29.43 20.70 -35.33
C PRO A 145 -30.12 21.83 -36.12
N ASN A 146 -30.57 22.88 -35.43
CA ASN A 146 -31.20 24.06 -36.05
C ASN A 146 -30.27 24.81 -37.00
N TRP A 147 -28.95 24.66 -36.85
CA TRP A 147 -27.98 25.26 -37.77
C TRP A 147 -27.92 24.56 -39.13
N PHE A 148 -28.47 23.35 -39.25
CA PHE A 148 -28.54 22.57 -40.49
C PHE A 148 -29.92 22.71 -41.19
N GLN A 149 -30.67 23.77 -40.88
CA GLN A 149 -31.99 24.06 -41.47
C GLN A 149 -31.86 25.03 -42.68
N GLU A 150 -32.94 25.74 -43.04
CA GLU A 150 -32.98 26.69 -44.16
C GLU A 150 -31.80 27.68 -44.11
N ASN A 151 -31.18 27.94 -45.27
CA ASN A 151 -29.95 28.74 -45.45
C ASN A 151 -28.65 28.13 -44.89
N SER A 152 -28.57 26.79 -44.82
CA SER A 152 -27.32 26.06 -44.56
C SER A 152 -26.86 25.17 -45.73
N GLY A 153 -25.58 24.77 -45.74
CA GLY A 153 -25.02 23.84 -46.73
C GLY A 153 -23.88 23.01 -46.16
N VAL A 154 -23.70 21.77 -46.64
CA VAL A 154 -22.62 20.88 -46.21
C VAL A 154 -21.80 20.46 -47.42
N PHE A 155 -20.49 20.68 -47.36
CA PHE A 155 -19.51 20.32 -48.38
C PHE A 155 -18.46 19.41 -47.77
N GLN A 156 -17.86 18.56 -48.60
CA GLN A 156 -16.78 17.67 -48.18
C GLN A 156 -15.65 17.76 -49.20
N PHE A 157 -14.43 17.97 -48.73
CA PHE A 157 -13.24 17.92 -49.55
C PHE A 157 -12.38 16.75 -49.10
N ILE A 158 -12.08 15.86 -50.03
CA ILE A 158 -11.29 14.65 -49.79
C ILE A 158 -9.81 15.03 -49.89
N THR A 159 -9.01 14.57 -48.94
CA THR A 159 -7.56 14.77 -48.93
C THR A 159 -6.91 13.94 -50.05
N ALA A 160 -5.89 14.48 -50.73
CA ALA A 160 -5.15 13.75 -51.76
C ALA A 160 -4.50 12.48 -51.18
N VAL A 161 -4.43 11.40 -51.97
CA VAL A 161 -3.94 10.08 -51.52
C VAL A 161 -2.55 10.18 -50.92
N GLU A 162 -1.65 10.91 -51.60
CA GLU A 162 -0.25 11.07 -51.21
C GLU A 162 -0.13 11.78 -49.85
N VAL A 163 -1.02 12.73 -49.59
CA VAL A 163 -1.07 13.49 -48.33
C VAL A 163 -1.61 12.62 -47.21
N VAL A 164 -2.69 11.86 -47.45
CA VAL A 164 -3.23 10.92 -46.44
C VAL A 164 -2.15 9.90 -46.03
N GLU A 165 -1.42 9.34 -46.99
CA GLU A 165 -0.34 8.41 -46.69
C GLU A 165 0.79 9.05 -45.88
N GLN A 166 1.25 10.23 -46.28
CA GLN A 166 2.35 10.92 -45.59
C GLN A 166 2.01 11.21 -44.12
N VAL A 167 0.80 11.69 -43.87
CA VAL A 167 0.33 12.10 -42.55
C VAL A 167 0.12 10.90 -41.65
N SER A 168 -0.45 9.83 -42.22
CA SER A 168 -0.61 8.57 -41.50
C SER A 168 0.75 8.03 -41.06
N ARG A 169 1.77 8.05 -41.95
CA ARG A 169 3.13 7.62 -41.60
C ARG A 169 3.74 8.49 -40.51
N GLN A 170 3.66 9.81 -40.63
CA GLN A 170 4.18 10.74 -39.62
C GLN A 170 3.55 10.51 -38.24
N LEU A 171 2.24 10.27 -38.18
CA LEU A 171 1.55 9.99 -36.92
C LEU A 171 1.97 8.63 -36.35
N ILE A 172 2.03 7.59 -37.18
CA ILE A 172 2.47 6.24 -36.77
C ILE A 172 3.90 6.29 -36.23
N GLU A 173 4.81 6.98 -36.93
CA GLU A 173 6.21 7.15 -36.51
C GLU A 173 6.32 7.93 -35.20
N ALA A 174 5.58 9.02 -35.04
CA ALA A 174 5.54 9.77 -33.78
C ALA A 174 5.03 8.91 -32.61
N GLY A 175 4.05 8.04 -32.86
CA GLY A 175 3.45 7.15 -31.86
C GLY A 175 4.35 6.01 -31.38
N GLU A 176 5.40 5.64 -32.12
CA GLU A 176 6.35 4.61 -31.67
C GLU A 176 7.25 5.11 -30.52
N ASP A 177 7.54 6.42 -30.47
CA ASP A 177 8.40 7.06 -29.47
C ASP A 177 7.62 7.79 -28.36
N GLU A 178 6.33 8.08 -28.56
CA GLU A 178 5.50 8.81 -27.60
C GLU A 178 5.07 7.96 -26.39
N GLN A 179 5.23 8.53 -25.19
CA GLN A 179 4.63 7.99 -23.96
C GLN A 179 3.25 8.62 -23.76
N TYR A 180 2.21 8.01 -24.33
CA TYR A 180 0.84 8.53 -24.28
C TYR A 180 0.30 8.77 -22.86
N ASN A 181 0.85 8.08 -21.85
CA ASN A 181 0.47 8.28 -20.45
C ASN A 181 0.91 9.63 -19.87
N ASP A 182 1.85 10.33 -20.52
CA ASP A 182 2.31 11.66 -20.10
C ASP A 182 1.41 12.79 -20.64
N LEU A 183 0.54 12.46 -21.61
CA LEU A 183 -0.41 13.40 -22.19
C LEU A 183 -1.59 13.62 -21.24
N THR A 184 -2.11 14.85 -21.24
CA THR A 184 -3.40 15.15 -20.60
C THR A 184 -4.52 14.38 -21.29
N LEU A 185 -5.62 14.10 -20.58
CA LEU A 185 -6.80 13.45 -21.18
C LEU A 185 -7.32 14.21 -22.40
N GLN A 186 -7.22 15.55 -22.40
CA GLN A 186 -7.60 16.38 -23.54
C GLN A 186 -6.70 16.13 -24.76
N GLU A 187 -5.38 16.04 -24.57
CA GLU A 187 -4.42 15.74 -25.64
C GLU A 187 -4.58 14.30 -26.16
N GLN A 188 -4.83 13.34 -25.28
CA GLN A 188 -5.14 11.96 -25.65
C GLN A 188 -6.39 11.91 -26.52
N THR A 189 -7.48 12.55 -26.09
CA THR A 189 -8.74 12.64 -26.85
C THR A 189 -8.52 13.31 -28.20
N GLN A 190 -7.77 14.41 -28.25
CA GLN A 190 -7.46 15.10 -29.50
C GLN A 190 -6.74 14.18 -30.50
N LYS A 191 -5.72 13.44 -30.06
CA LYS A 191 -5.01 12.47 -30.92
C LYS A 191 -5.92 11.33 -31.38
N ILE A 192 -6.80 10.82 -30.52
CA ILE A 192 -7.77 9.77 -30.90
C ILE A 192 -8.69 10.28 -32.02
N LEU A 193 -9.16 11.54 -31.94
CA LEU A 193 -10.01 12.16 -32.95
C LEU A 193 -9.28 12.35 -34.28
N GLU A 194 -8.00 12.75 -34.25
CA GLU A 194 -7.15 12.88 -35.44
C GLU A 194 -6.96 11.52 -36.15
N ILE A 195 -6.68 10.46 -35.39
CA ILE A 195 -6.55 9.11 -35.95
C ILE A 195 -7.86 8.65 -36.60
N GLN A 196 -9.01 8.92 -35.98
CA GLN A 196 -10.30 8.56 -36.57
C GLN A 196 -10.60 9.32 -37.86
N GLU A 197 -10.18 10.59 -37.94
CA GLU A 197 -10.32 11.36 -39.17
C GLU A 197 -9.53 10.70 -40.31
N LEU A 198 -8.29 10.29 -40.04
CA LEU A 198 -7.46 9.56 -41.01
C LEU A 198 -8.05 8.18 -41.37
N LEU A 199 -8.64 7.47 -40.41
CA LEU A 199 -9.31 6.19 -40.66
C LEU A 199 -10.58 6.35 -41.52
N ALA A 200 -11.24 7.51 -41.47
CA ALA A 200 -12.44 7.81 -42.25
C ALA A 200 -12.16 8.31 -43.68
N GLU A 201 -10.89 8.43 -44.08
CA GLU A 201 -10.49 8.82 -45.45
C GLU A 201 -10.61 7.64 -46.43
N GLN A 202 -11.11 7.90 -47.64
CA GLN A 202 -11.49 6.86 -48.61
C GLN A 202 -10.30 6.09 -49.22
N HIS A 203 -9.07 6.57 -49.08
CA HIS A 203 -7.90 6.06 -49.81
C HIS A 203 -6.81 5.51 -48.89
N GLN A 204 -7.19 5.06 -47.70
CA GLN A 204 -6.23 4.48 -46.75
C GLN A 204 -5.85 3.05 -47.14
N THR A 205 -4.54 2.74 -47.11
CA THR A 205 -4.07 1.36 -47.29
C THR A 205 -4.44 0.52 -46.05
N THR A 206 -4.69 -0.78 -46.24
CA THR A 206 -5.01 -1.68 -45.11
C THR A 206 -3.90 -1.67 -44.05
N ASP A 207 -2.64 -1.56 -44.46
CA ASP A 207 -1.50 -1.49 -43.53
C ASP A 207 -1.51 -0.19 -42.71
N ASN A 208 -1.81 0.96 -43.33
CA ASN A 208 -1.96 2.21 -42.59
C ASN A 208 -3.16 2.16 -41.65
N GLN A 209 -4.30 1.64 -42.09
CA GLN A 209 -5.49 1.48 -41.24
C GLN A 209 -5.16 0.67 -39.99
N VAL A 210 -4.51 -0.47 -40.16
CA VAL A 210 -4.16 -1.36 -39.05
C VAL A 210 -3.16 -0.72 -38.10
N ASN A 211 -2.14 -0.02 -38.60
CA ASN A 211 -1.18 0.68 -37.74
C ASN A 211 -1.81 1.88 -37.00
N LEU A 212 -2.69 2.64 -37.66
CA LEU A 212 -3.46 3.70 -37.02
C LEU A 212 -4.36 3.15 -35.91
N LEU A 213 -5.00 2.00 -36.12
CA LEU A 213 -5.77 1.32 -35.08
C LEU A 213 -4.86 0.84 -33.92
N VAL A 214 -3.63 0.39 -34.19
CA VAL A 214 -2.66 0.11 -33.11
C VAL A 214 -2.39 1.34 -32.27
N GLU A 215 -2.12 2.50 -32.89
CA GLU A 215 -1.88 3.74 -32.15
C GLU A 215 -3.11 4.22 -31.40
N GLN A 216 -4.30 4.12 -32.00
CA GLN A 216 -5.57 4.42 -31.33
C GLN A 216 -5.81 3.53 -30.12
N GLY A 217 -5.56 2.22 -30.24
CA GLY A 217 -5.70 1.26 -29.15
C GLY A 217 -4.76 1.57 -27.98
N LYS A 218 -3.51 2.00 -28.25
CA LYS A 218 -2.58 2.44 -27.20
C LYS A 218 -3.07 3.72 -26.50
N LEU A 219 -3.59 4.69 -27.26
CA LEU A 219 -4.16 5.92 -26.70
C LEU A 219 -5.40 5.65 -25.84
N LEU A 220 -6.28 4.74 -26.27
CA LEU A 220 -7.46 4.34 -25.50
C LEU A 220 -7.07 3.70 -24.17
N VAL A 221 -6.03 2.85 -24.16
CA VAL A 221 -5.46 2.31 -22.92
C VAL A 221 -4.89 3.42 -22.04
N ALA A 222 -4.17 4.39 -22.60
CA ALA A 222 -3.63 5.53 -21.86
C ALA A 222 -4.72 6.44 -21.28
N ALA A 223 -5.89 6.49 -21.93
CA ALA A 223 -7.10 7.17 -21.47
C ALA A 223 -7.95 6.32 -20.50
N GLU A 224 -7.44 5.19 -20.04
CA GLU A 224 -8.10 4.25 -19.10
C GLU A 224 -9.41 3.63 -19.65
N ASP A 225 -9.60 3.59 -20.97
CA ASP A 225 -10.74 2.91 -21.62
C ASP A 225 -10.31 1.61 -22.31
N ASP A 226 -9.99 0.61 -21.49
CA ASP A 226 -9.54 -0.71 -21.96
C ASP A 226 -10.62 -1.46 -22.76
N GLU A 227 -11.92 -1.24 -22.51
CA GLU A 227 -12.99 -1.91 -23.26
C GLU A 227 -13.15 -1.34 -24.67
N ALA A 228 -13.03 -0.02 -24.84
CA ALA A 228 -12.95 0.59 -26.16
C ALA A 228 -11.68 0.16 -26.89
N ALA A 229 -10.54 0.05 -26.19
CA ALA A 229 -9.31 -0.47 -26.78
C ALA A 229 -9.48 -1.92 -27.29
N ILE A 230 -10.12 -2.79 -26.51
CA ILE A 230 -10.43 -4.18 -26.94
C ILE A 230 -11.30 -4.17 -28.20
N THR A 231 -12.35 -3.35 -28.23
CA THR A 231 -13.24 -3.21 -29.38
C THR A 231 -12.46 -2.75 -30.62
N ASN A 232 -11.57 -1.76 -30.43
CA ASN A 232 -10.71 -1.23 -31.48
C ASN A 232 -9.78 -2.30 -32.08
N TYR A 233 -9.11 -3.07 -31.22
CA TYR A 233 -8.27 -4.17 -31.67
C TYR A 233 -9.09 -5.30 -32.32
N ASP A 234 -10.33 -5.55 -31.87
CA ASP A 234 -11.22 -6.53 -32.51
C ASP A 234 -11.60 -6.13 -33.94
N GLU A 235 -11.87 -4.84 -34.20
CA GLU A 235 -12.08 -4.34 -35.56
C GLU A 235 -10.80 -4.43 -36.40
N ALA A 236 -9.65 -4.08 -35.84
CA ALA A 236 -8.37 -4.17 -36.52
C ALA A 236 -8.01 -5.63 -36.89
N LEU A 237 -8.33 -6.59 -36.01
CA LEU A 237 -8.10 -8.01 -36.24
C LEU A 237 -8.98 -8.57 -37.36
N LYS A 238 -10.17 -8.00 -37.62
CA LYS A 238 -10.97 -8.37 -38.80
C LYS A 238 -10.29 -7.96 -40.10
N LEU A 239 -9.54 -6.87 -40.10
CA LEU A 239 -8.79 -6.39 -41.26
C LEU A 239 -7.51 -7.21 -41.50
N LYS A 240 -6.76 -7.50 -40.42
CA LYS A 240 -5.47 -8.19 -40.51
C LYS A 240 -5.23 -9.13 -39.32
N PRO A 241 -5.77 -10.37 -39.36
CA PRO A 241 -5.67 -11.33 -38.25
C PRO A 241 -4.24 -11.81 -37.95
N ASP A 242 -3.32 -11.72 -38.91
CA ASP A 242 -1.93 -12.17 -38.79
C ASP A 242 -0.98 -11.09 -38.23
N PHE A 243 -1.50 -9.92 -37.83
CA PHE A 243 -0.69 -8.85 -37.28
C PHE A 243 -0.47 -8.99 -35.76
N HIS A 244 0.68 -9.54 -35.37
CA HIS A 244 1.06 -9.81 -33.98
C HIS A 244 0.89 -8.62 -33.00
N ARG A 245 1.09 -7.37 -33.44
CA ARG A 245 0.94 -6.17 -32.58
C ARG A 245 -0.49 -6.01 -32.06
N LEU A 246 -1.51 -6.39 -32.84
CA LEU A 246 -2.93 -6.32 -32.43
C LEU A 246 -3.26 -7.30 -31.31
N TRP A 247 -2.82 -8.55 -31.46
CA TRP A 247 -2.98 -9.57 -30.44
C TRP A 247 -2.32 -9.16 -29.12
N ASN A 248 -1.11 -8.60 -29.19
CA ASN A 248 -0.43 -8.08 -28.01
C ASN A 248 -1.14 -6.87 -27.40
N GLY A 249 -1.59 -5.92 -28.22
CA GLY A 249 -2.35 -4.74 -27.76
C GLY A 249 -3.64 -5.13 -27.05
N ARG A 250 -4.42 -6.03 -27.65
CA ARG A 250 -5.66 -6.57 -27.05
C ARG A 250 -5.37 -7.36 -25.77
N GLY A 251 -4.30 -8.15 -25.76
CA GLY A 251 -3.83 -8.86 -24.57
C GLY A 251 -3.52 -7.91 -23.42
N LEU A 252 -2.91 -6.76 -23.71
CA LEU A 252 -2.57 -5.73 -22.71
C LEU A 252 -3.83 -5.12 -22.09
N SER A 253 -4.81 -4.71 -22.90
CA SER A 253 -6.10 -4.20 -22.41
C SER A 253 -6.86 -5.26 -21.57
N LEU A 254 -6.82 -6.53 -21.97
CA LEU A 254 -7.41 -7.61 -21.18
C LEU A 254 -6.71 -7.80 -19.83
N ALA A 255 -5.38 -7.65 -19.78
CA ALA A 255 -4.61 -7.76 -18.56
C ALA A 255 -4.90 -6.60 -17.59
N HIS A 256 -5.08 -5.38 -18.09
CA HIS A 256 -5.49 -4.22 -17.28
C HIS A 256 -6.86 -4.45 -16.62
N LEU A 257 -7.80 -5.08 -17.33
CA LEU A 257 -9.10 -5.49 -16.79
C LEU A 257 -9.05 -6.73 -15.86
N GLY A 258 -7.86 -7.22 -15.50
CA GLY A 258 -7.67 -8.40 -14.67
C GLY A 258 -8.03 -9.74 -15.34
N ARG A 259 -8.27 -9.74 -16.67
CA ARG A 259 -8.63 -10.94 -17.45
C ARG A 259 -7.37 -11.68 -17.89
N TYR A 260 -6.49 -12.02 -16.95
CA TYR A 260 -5.13 -12.51 -17.22
C TYR A 260 -5.04 -13.76 -18.09
N GLU A 261 -5.90 -14.76 -17.88
CA GLU A 261 -5.91 -15.98 -18.72
C GLU A 261 -6.28 -15.67 -20.18
N LYS A 262 -7.24 -14.78 -20.42
CA LYS A 262 -7.56 -14.33 -21.79
C LYS A 262 -6.41 -13.53 -22.39
N ALA A 263 -5.74 -12.71 -21.59
CA ALA A 263 -4.56 -11.97 -22.03
C ALA A 263 -3.44 -12.94 -22.47
N ILE A 264 -3.17 -13.99 -21.68
CA ILE A 264 -2.17 -15.03 -22.01
C ILE A 264 -2.48 -15.67 -23.36
N THR A 265 -3.73 -16.07 -23.62
CA THR A 265 -4.13 -16.63 -24.93
C THR A 265 -3.85 -15.66 -26.08
N ASN A 266 -4.06 -14.35 -25.88
CA ASN A 266 -3.76 -13.35 -26.91
C ASN A 266 -2.24 -13.17 -27.12
N TYR A 267 -1.44 -13.19 -26.04
CA TYR A 267 0.01 -13.18 -26.16
C TYR A 267 0.56 -14.44 -26.82
N ASP A 268 -0.03 -15.61 -26.56
CA ASP A 268 0.32 -16.87 -27.24
C ASP A 268 0.11 -16.75 -28.76
N GLN A 269 -0.99 -16.11 -29.20
CA GLN A 269 -1.20 -15.82 -30.63
C GLN A 269 -0.15 -14.86 -31.17
N ALA A 270 0.15 -13.77 -30.45
CA ALA A 270 1.18 -12.81 -30.86
C ALA A 270 2.56 -13.47 -31.02
N ILE A 271 2.95 -14.34 -30.07
CA ILE A 271 4.21 -15.10 -30.08
C ILE A 271 4.20 -16.14 -31.21
N THR A 272 3.07 -16.81 -31.46
CA THR A 272 2.95 -17.77 -32.57
C THR A 272 3.17 -17.10 -33.92
N LEU A 273 2.59 -15.91 -34.11
CA LEU A 273 2.73 -15.11 -35.34
C LEU A 273 4.13 -14.51 -35.46
N LYS A 274 4.73 -14.10 -34.33
CA LYS A 274 6.06 -13.50 -34.30
C LYS A 274 6.85 -13.94 -33.05
N PRO A 275 7.63 -15.05 -33.15
CA PRO A 275 8.35 -15.61 -32.00
C PRO A 275 9.44 -14.70 -31.40
N ASP A 276 10.01 -13.79 -32.18
CA ASP A 276 11.04 -12.82 -31.75
C ASP A 276 10.46 -11.53 -31.15
N PHE A 277 9.14 -11.48 -30.91
CA PHE A 277 8.47 -10.31 -30.35
C PHE A 277 8.60 -10.25 -28.82
N HIS A 278 9.74 -9.74 -28.35
CA HIS A 278 10.08 -9.62 -26.93
C HIS A 278 9.00 -8.98 -26.03
N GLN A 279 8.23 -8.00 -26.53
CA GLN A 279 7.15 -7.37 -25.76
C GLN A 279 6.04 -8.37 -25.39
N ALA A 280 5.63 -9.27 -26.29
CA ALA A 280 4.61 -10.27 -25.98
C ALA A 280 5.08 -11.28 -24.93
N TRP A 281 6.36 -11.70 -24.99
CA TRP A 281 6.96 -12.55 -23.96
C TRP A 281 6.92 -11.87 -22.59
N SER A 282 7.37 -10.62 -22.50
CA SER A 282 7.33 -9.87 -21.24
C SER A 282 5.90 -9.64 -20.73
N ASN A 283 4.96 -9.29 -21.60
CA ASN A 283 3.57 -9.04 -21.21
C ASN A 283 2.87 -10.33 -20.76
N ARG A 284 3.16 -11.47 -21.41
CA ARG A 284 2.72 -12.79 -20.97
C ARG A 284 3.29 -13.15 -19.61
N GLY A 285 4.58 -12.90 -19.40
CA GLY A 285 5.23 -13.05 -18.09
C GLY A 285 4.53 -12.23 -17.01
N LEU A 286 4.15 -10.98 -17.31
CA LEU A 286 3.42 -10.11 -16.37
C LEU A 286 2.03 -10.66 -16.02
N SER A 287 1.28 -11.18 -16.99
CA SER A 287 0.00 -11.83 -16.68
C SER A 287 0.16 -13.11 -15.86
N LEU A 288 1.22 -13.88 -16.08
CA LEU A 288 1.54 -15.08 -15.27
C LEU A 288 1.93 -14.72 -13.84
N ASP A 289 2.74 -13.66 -13.66
CA ASP A 289 3.12 -13.15 -12.34
C ASP A 289 1.89 -12.71 -11.53
N ASN A 290 0.94 -11.99 -12.16
CA ASN A 290 -0.32 -11.60 -11.52
C ASN A 290 -1.23 -12.80 -11.16
N LEU A 291 -1.06 -13.95 -11.82
CA LEU A 291 -1.73 -15.20 -11.46
C LEU A 291 -0.98 -16.01 -10.39
N GLY A 292 0.16 -15.52 -9.90
CA GLY A 292 1.02 -16.22 -8.95
C GLY A 292 1.88 -17.33 -9.56
N ARG A 293 1.97 -17.41 -10.89
CA ARG A 293 2.75 -18.43 -11.63
C ARG A 293 4.18 -17.93 -11.87
N TYR A 294 4.90 -17.67 -10.79
CA TYR A 294 6.16 -16.93 -10.80
C TYR A 294 7.29 -17.59 -11.60
N GLU A 295 7.48 -18.91 -11.52
CA GLU A 295 8.51 -19.62 -12.30
C GLU A 295 8.24 -19.53 -13.82
N GLU A 296 6.99 -19.61 -14.22
CA GLU A 296 6.60 -19.45 -15.62
C GLU A 296 6.79 -18.01 -16.08
N ALA A 297 6.48 -17.03 -15.22
CA ALA A 297 6.74 -15.62 -15.48
C ALA A 297 8.24 -15.37 -15.72
N ILE A 298 9.11 -15.88 -14.84
CA ILE A 298 10.57 -15.79 -14.96
C ILE A 298 11.05 -16.36 -16.31
N THR A 299 10.55 -17.54 -16.71
CA THR A 299 10.91 -18.15 -18.00
C THR A 299 10.54 -17.26 -19.18
N ASN A 300 9.38 -16.60 -19.12
CA ASN A 300 8.96 -15.67 -20.17
C ASN A 300 9.80 -14.38 -20.18
N TYR A 301 10.19 -13.85 -19.02
CA TYR A 301 11.10 -12.72 -18.94
C TYR A 301 12.51 -13.06 -19.43
N ASP A 302 13.04 -14.24 -19.09
CA ASP A 302 14.32 -14.74 -19.60
C ASP A 302 14.32 -14.79 -21.13
N GLN A 303 13.19 -15.20 -21.73
CA GLN A 303 13.05 -15.22 -23.18
C GLN A 303 12.97 -13.81 -23.78
N ALA A 304 12.22 -12.90 -23.15
CA ALA A 304 12.20 -11.49 -23.55
C ALA A 304 13.61 -10.85 -23.49
N ILE A 305 14.37 -11.14 -22.44
CA ILE A 305 15.76 -10.67 -22.25
C ILE A 305 16.70 -11.29 -23.28
N THR A 306 16.55 -12.59 -23.58
CA THR A 306 17.36 -13.26 -24.62
C THR A 306 17.15 -12.63 -25.99
N LEU A 307 15.90 -12.28 -26.32
CA LEU A 307 15.56 -11.60 -27.57
C LEU A 307 16.00 -10.13 -27.59
N LYS A 308 15.90 -9.44 -26.44
CA LYS A 308 16.27 -8.04 -26.29
C LYS A 308 16.97 -7.79 -24.94
N PRO A 309 18.32 -7.90 -24.88
CA PRO A 309 19.07 -7.80 -23.63
C PRO A 309 18.98 -6.43 -22.93
N ASP A 310 18.74 -5.35 -23.69
CA ASP A 310 18.60 -3.99 -23.18
C ASP A 310 17.16 -3.65 -22.73
N PHE A 311 16.26 -4.64 -22.65
CA PHE A 311 14.89 -4.44 -22.22
C PHE A 311 14.75 -4.36 -20.70
N ARG A 312 15.03 -3.16 -20.15
CA ARG A 312 15.02 -2.88 -18.70
C ARG A 312 13.75 -3.33 -17.95
N GLN A 313 12.57 -3.26 -18.57
CA GLN A 313 11.32 -3.67 -17.95
C GLN A 313 11.28 -5.18 -17.67
N ALA A 314 11.79 -6.00 -18.59
CA ALA A 314 11.85 -7.45 -18.40
C ALA A 314 12.80 -7.83 -17.25
N TRP A 315 13.96 -7.17 -17.14
CA TRP A 315 14.87 -7.34 -16.01
C TRP A 315 14.22 -6.97 -14.67
N SER A 316 13.55 -5.82 -14.59
CA SER A 316 12.85 -5.41 -13.37
C SER A 316 11.72 -6.36 -13.01
N ASN A 317 10.89 -6.77 -13.98
CA ASN A 317 9.76 -7.66 -13.71
C ASN A 317 10.23 -9.07 -13.31
N ARG A 318 11.30 -9.57 -13.93
CA ARG A 318 11.96 -10.80 -13.50
C ARG A 318 12.40 -10.73 -12.05
N GLY A 319 12.98 -9.61 -11.63
CA GLY A 319 13.35 -9.38 -10.23
C GLY A 319 12.15 -9.46 -9.29
N VAL A 320 11.01 -8.88 -9.66
CA VAL A 320 9.78 -8.93 -8.85
C VAL A 320 9.27 -10.35 -8.66
N SER A 321 9.23 -11.15 -9.73
CA SER A 321 8.83 -12.56 -9.62
C SER A 321 9.80 -13.38 -8.76
N LEU A 322 11.11 -13.08 -8.81
CA LEU A 322 12.12 -13.73 -7.96
C LEU A 322 11.97 -13.34 -6.49
N ASP A 323 11.67 -12.08 -6.19
CA ASP A 323 11.36 -11.62 -4.82
C ASP A 323 10.14 -12.34 -4.25
N ASN A 324 9.09 -12.53 -5.05
CA ASN A 324 7.88 -13.25 -4.64
C ASN A 324 8.15 -14.74 -4.33
N LEU A 325 9.18 -15.32 -4.93
CA LEU A 325 9.69 -16.67 -4.63
C LEU A 325 10.71 -16.70 -3.48
N GLY A 326 11.07 -15.55 -2.90
CA GLY A 326 12.10 -15.45 -1.86
C GLY A 326 13.54 -15.61 -2.39
N ARG A 327 13.76 -15.55 -3.70
CA ARG A 327 15.08 -15.67 -4.36
C ARG A 327 15.76 -14.29 -4.45
N TYR A 328 15.97 -13.67 -3.29
CA TYR A 328 16.35 -12.25 -3.17
C TYR A 328 17.68 -11.90 -3.86
N GLU A 329 18.71 -12.76 -3.79
CA GLU A 329 20.00 -12.50 -4.47
C GLU A 329 19.86 -12.43 -5.99
N GLU A 330 19.05 -13.31 -6.58
CA GLU A 330 18.80 -13.31 -8.02
C GLU A 330 17.90 -12.14 -8.44
N ALA A 331 16.97 -11.73 -7.57
CA ALA A 331 16.17 -10.53 -7.76
C ALA A 331 17.06 -9.28 -7.80
N ILE A 332 17.96 -9.13 -6.83
CA ILE A 332 18.95 -8.04 -6.77
C ILE A 332 19.79 -7.99 -8.04
N ALA A 333 20.31 -9.13 -8.51
CA ALA A 333 21.07 -9.18 -9.75
C ALA A 333 20.24 -8.72 -10.97
N SER A 334 18.96 -9.04 -11.01
CA SER A 334 18.05 -8.60 -12.08
C SER A 334 17.78 -7.09 -12.00
N TYR A 335 17.60 -6.55 -10.79
CA TYR A 335 17.46 -5.10 -10.59
C TYR A 335 18.75 -4.34 -10.93
N ASP A 336 19.93 -4.89 -10.60
CA ASP A 336 21.22 -4.30 -10.96
C ASP A 336 21.40 -4.20 -12.47
N GLN A 337 20.94 -5.19 -13.24
CA GLN A 337 20.91 -5.09 -14.71
C GLN A 337 19.95 -3.99 -15.19
N ALA A 338 18.74 -3.93 -14.64
CA ALA A 338 17.78 -2.87 -14.99
C ALA A 338 18.32 -1.46 -14.69
N ILE A 339 19.02 -1.28 -13.56
CA ILE A 339 19.68 -0.05 -13.14
C ILE A 339 20.87 0.29 -14.05
N THR A 340 21.67 -0.71 -14.43
CA THR A 340 22.81 -0.51 -15.36
C THR A 340 22.31 0.00 -16.72
N LEU A 341 21.20 -0.54 -17.21
CA LEU A 341 20.57 -0.11 -18.46
C LEU A 341 19.92 1.27 -18.35
N LYS A 342 19.33 1.59 -17.19
CA LYS A 342 18.67 2.86 -16.93
C LYS A 342 18.89 3.32 -15.47
N PRO A 343 19.93 4.14 -15.21
CA PRO A 343 20.29 4.55 -13.84
C PRO A 343 19.22 5.36 -13.10
N ASP A 344 18.36 6.09 -13.81
CA ASP A 344 17.23 6.87 -13.28
C ASP A 344 15.96 6.03 -13.07
N PHE A 345 16.03 4.69 -13.20
CA PHE A 345 14.88 3.80 -13.02
C PHE A 345 14.58 3.55 -11.53
N HIS A 346 13.99 4.56 -10.88
CA HIS A 346 13.70 4.56 -9.44
C HIS A 346 12.89 3.35 -8.93
N GLN A 347 12.03 2.71 -9.74
CA GLN A 347 11.34 1.49 -9.32
C GLN A 347 12.31 0.32 -9.07
N ALA A 348 13.32 0.15 -9.92
CA ALA A 348 14.33 -0.89 -9.76
C ALA A 348 15.18 -0.65 -8.50
N TRP A 349 15.58 0.61 -8.24
CA TRP A 349 16.27 0.98 -6.99
C TRP A 349 15.45 0.69 -5.74
N ARG A 350 14.15 1.02 -5.76
CA ARG A 350 13.24 0.75 -4.64
C ARG A 350 13.12 -0.75 -4.37
N ASN A 351 12.90 -1.54 -5.42
CA ASN A 351 12.72 -2.98 -5.28
C ASN A 351 14.01 -3.66 -4.83
N ARG A 352 15.16 -3.26 -5.41
CA ARG A 352 16.48 -3.68 -4.93
C ARG A 352 16.66 -3.43 -3.42
N GLY A 353 16.28 -2.25 -2.95
CA GLY A 353 16.32 -1.93 -1.51
C GLY A 353 15.43 -2.85 -0.67
N LEU A 354 14.23 -3.18 -1.14
CA LEU A 354 13.32 -4.12 -0.46
C LEU A 354 13.90 -5.54 -0.39
N SER A 355 14.48 -6.05 -1.49
CA SER A 355 15.16 -7.36 -1.48
C SER A 355 16.35 -7.38 -0.52
N LEU A 356 17.11 -6.30 -0.45
CA LEU A 356 18.24 -6.15 0.47
C LEU A 356 17.80 -6.11 1.94
N ASP A 357 16.70 -5.43 2.26
CA ASP A 357 16.09 -5.45 3.59
C ASP A 357 15.69 -6.87 4.00
N ASN A 358 15.08 -7.64 3.09
CA ASN A 358 14.70 -9.04 3.35
C ASN A 358 15.91 -9.95 3.61
N LEU A 359 17.07 -9.64 3.02
CA LEU A 359 18.34 -10.31 3.29
C LEU A 359 19.08 -9.78 4.54
N GLY A 360 18.56 -8.75 5.20
CA GLY A 360 19.22 -8.08 6.33
C GLY A 360 20.43 -7.22 5.94
N ARG A 361 20.61 -6.91 4.65
CA ARG A 361 21.70 -6.06 4.12
C ARG A 361 21.31 -4.58 4.16
N TYR A 362 21.03 -4.10 5.36
CA TYR A 362 20.36 -2.81 5.59
C TYR A 362 21.16 -1.60 5.09
N GLU A 363 22.49 -1.57 5.20
CA GLU A 363 23.30 -0.47 4.66
C GLU A 363 23.17 -0.32 3.15
N GLU A 364 23.13 -1.44 2.41
CA GLU A 364 22.96 -1.42 0.96
C GLU A 364 21.52 -1.08 0.57
N ALA A 365 20.54 -1.47 1.39
CA ALA A 365 19.15 -1.06 1.23
C ALA A 365 19.00 0.46 1.38
N ILE A 366 19.61 1.05 2.42
CA ILE A 366 19.65 2.50 2.64
C ILE A 366 20.25 3.21 1.42
N ALA A 367 21.39 2.74 0.90
CA ALA A 367 22.00 3.32 -0.29
C ALA A 367 21.06 3.27 -1.50
N SER A 368 20.30 2.19 -1.66
CA SER A 368 19.31 2.05 -2.74
C SER A 368 18.14 3.02 -2.57
N TYR A 369 17.65 3.20 -1.34
CA TYR A 369 16.61 4.19 -1.03
C TYR A 369 17.08 5.64 -1.17
N ASP A 370 18.33 5.93 -0.83
CA ASP A 370 18.95 7.24 -1.07
C ASP A 370 18.99 7.60 -2.56
N GLN A 371 19.23 6.62 -3.44
CA GLN A 371 19.09 6.83 -4.90
C GLN A 371 17.66 7.14 -5.30
N VAL A 372 16.66 6.43 -4.75
CA VAL A 372 15.24 6.75 -5.01
C VAL A 372 14.90 8.16 -4.53
N ILE A 373 15.39 8.58 -3.37
CA ILE A 373 15.16 9.92 -2.82
C ILE A 373 15.84 10.99 -3.69
N THR A 374 17.04 10.71 -4.20
CA THR A 374 17.74 11.61 -5.12
C THR A 374 16.97 11.81 -6.43
N LEU A 375 16.42 10.72 -6.99
CA LEU A 375 15.64 10.75 -8.24
C LEU A 375 14.22 11.29 -8.03
N LYS A 376 13.60 10.99 -6.89
CA LYS A 376 12.24 11.38 -6.50
C LYS A 376 12.19 11.81 -5.03
N PRO A 377 12.52 13.08 -4.72
CA PRO A 377 12.57 13.59 -3.35
C PRO A 377 11.23 13.50 -2.60
N ASN A 378 10.12 13.52 -3.33
CA ASN A 378 8.75 13.44 -2.81
C ASN A 378 8.24 12.01 -2.58
N SER A 379 9.09 10.99 -2.72
CA SER A 379 8.72 9.59 -2.49
C SER A 379 8.62 9.26 -0.99
N HIS A 380 7.44 9.45 -0.41
CA HIS A 380 7.18 9.12 0.99
C HIS A 380 7.47 7.64 1.33
N HIS A 381 7.30 6.72 0.38
CA HIS A 381 7.64 5.30 0.55
C HIS A 381 9.15 5.07 0.71
N ALA A 382 9.99 5.80 -0.05
CA ALA A 382 11.44 5.65 0.04
C ALA A 382 11.96 6.15 1.39
N TRP A 383 11.47 7.32 1.84
CA TRP A 383 11.78 7.85 3.17
C TRP A 383 11.37 6.90 4.30
N ARG A 384 10.15 6.33 4.24
CA ARG A 384 9.69 5.36 5.23
C ARG A 384 10.55 4.08 5.22
N ASN A 385 10.86 3.53 4.06
CA ASN A 385 11.64 2.29 3.98
C ASN A 385 13.08 2.51 4.44
N ARG A 386 13.69 3.64 4.07
CA ARG A 386 15.00 4.07 4.61
C ARG A 386 14.98 4.13 6.13
N GLY A 387 13.93 4.71 6.73
CA GLY A 387 13.74 4.73 8.17
C GLY A 387 13.67 3.32 8.79
N LEU A 388 12.98 2.39 8.14
CA LEU A 388 12.88 1.01 8.60
C LEU A 388 14.23 0.28 8.57
N SER A 389 15.00 0.44 7.50
CA SER A 389 16.37 -0.12 7.43
C SER A 389 17.28 0.48 8.51
N LEU A 390 17.15 1.78 8.81
CA LEU A 390 17.90 2.44 9.87
C LEU A 390 17.51 1.95 11.27
N ASP A 391 16.23 1.71 11.53
CA ASP A 391 15.76 1.10 12.78
C ASP A 391 16.36 -0.28 13.01
N ASN A 392 16.42 -1.11 11.96
CA ASN A 392 17.01 -2.45 12.03
C ASN A 392 18.52 -2.42 12.33
N LEU A 393 19.20 -1.32 11.98
CA LEU A 393 20.59 -1.06 12.35
C LEU A 393 20.77 -0.40 13.72
N GLY A 394 19.67 -0.07 14.42
CA GLY A 394 19.70 0.66 15.68
C GLY A 394 20.04 2.14 15.55
N ARG A 395 20.00 2.71 14.33
CA ARG A 395 20.27 4.14 14.04
C ARG A 395 18.99 4.96 14.20
N TYR A 396 18.42 4.94 15.40
CA TYR A 396 17.06 5.43 15.67
C TYR A 396 16.87 6.93 15.39
N GLU A 397 17.85 7.80 15.68
CA GLU A 397 17.73 9.24 15.38
C GLU A 397 17.62 9.51 13.87
N GLU A 398 18.39 8.80 13.05
CA GLU A 398 18.32 8.92 11.59
C GLU A 398 17.06 8.31 11.02
N ALA A 399 16.55 7.24 11.65
CA ALA A 399 15.26 6.65 11.32
C ALA A 399 14.13 7.65 11.58
N ILE A 400 14.11 8.30 12.75
CA ILE A 400 13.13 9.35 13.10
C ILE A 400 13.16 10.48 12.07
N ALA A 401 14.35 10.97 11.70
CA ALA A 401 14.46 12.02 10.67
C ALA A 401 13.89 11.56 9.31
N SER A 402 14.07 10.29 8.94
CA SER A 402 13.51 9.72 7.71
C SER A 402 11.98 9.60 7.79
N TYR A 403 11.44 9.19 8.94
CA TYR A 403 10.00 9.14 9.16
C TYR A 403 9.37 10.53 9.19
N ASP A 404 10.03 11.54 9.76
CA ASP A 404 9.57 12.93 9.75
C ASP A 404 9.43 13.46 8.32
N GLN A 405 10.38 13.13 7.43
CA GLN A 405 10.24 13.46 6.00
C GLN A 405 9.07 12.71 5.35
N ALA A 406 8.92 11.41 5.64
CA ALA A 406 7.79 10.63 5.12
C ALA A 406 6.43 11.19 5.60
N ILE A 407 6.33 11.63 6.85
CA ILE A 407 5.14 12.25 7.45
C ILE A 407 4.88 13.62 6.85
N THR A 408 5.92 14.44 6.63
CA THR A 408 5.79 15.75 5.98
C THR A 408 5.20 15.62 4.57
N LEU A 409 5.67 14.62 3.81
CA LEU A 409 5.18 14.33 2.47
C LEU A 409 3.79 13.68 2.46
N LYS A 410 3.47 12.85 3.47
CA LYS A 410 2.19 12.16 3.60
C LYS A 410 1.73 12.09 5.07
N PRO A 411 1.04 13.14 5.56
CA PRO A 411 0.64 13.23 6.97
C PRO A 411 -0.31 12.13 7.43
N ASN A 412 -1.08 11.55 6.51
CA ASN A 412 -2.07 10.50 6.79
C ASN A 412 -1.49 9.06 6.80
N SER A 413 -0.17 8.92 6.81
CA SER A 413 0.50 7.61 6.86
C SER A 413 0.60 7.07 8.29
N HIS A 414 -0.41 6.31 8.74
CA HIS A 414 -0.41 5.70 10.07
C HIS A 414 0.83 4.82 10.35
N HIS A 415 1.36 4.14 9.32
CA HIS A 415 2.59 3.35 9.45
C HIS A 415 3.83 4.19 9.73
N ALA A 416 3.94 5.40 9.17
CA ALA A 416 5.09 6.27 9.40
C ALA A 416 5.08 6.80 10.85
N TRP A 417 3.90 7.24 11.33
CA TRP A 417 3.70 7.65 12.71
C TRP A 417 4.00 6.52 13.71
N ARG A 418 3.50 5.31 13.45
CA ARG A 418 3.76 4.15 14.29
C ARG A 418 5.25 3.80 14.34
N ASN A 419 5.91 3.74 13.19
CA ASN A 419 7.33 3.40 13.16
C ASN A 419 8.20 4.48 13.83
N ARG A 420 7.87 5.76 13.64
CA ARG A 420 8.51 6.87 14.38
C ARG A 420 8.37 6.69 15.89
N GLY A 421 7.18 6.31 16.37
CA GLY A 421 6.94 6.02 17.78
C GLY A 421 7.82 4.89 18.31
N LEU A 422 7.97 3.81 17.54
CA LEU A 422 8.83 2.68 17.90
C LEU A 422 10.30 3.08 18.01
N SER A 423 10.81 3.89 17.07
CA SER A 423 12.18 4.42 17.17
C SER A 423 12.38 5.31 18.40
N LEU A 424 11.37 6.11 18.77
CA LEU A 424 11.40 6.96 19.96
C LEU A 424 11.37 6.13 21.26
N ASP A 425 10.57 5.06 21.32
CA ASP A 425 10.57 4.13 22.46
C ASP A 425 11.93 3.47 22.66
N ASN A 426 12.59 3.05 21.56
CA ASN A 426 13.92 2.45 21.64
C ASN A 426 14.98 3.43 22.18
N LEU A 427 14.76 4.74 22.01
CA LEU A 427 15.58 5.80 22.61
C LEU A 427 15.13 6.19 24.03
N GLY A 428 14.09 5.58 24.57
CA GLY A 428 13.50 5.93 25.87
C GLY A 428 12.73 7.25 25.89
N ARG A 429 12.39 7.82 24.72
CA ARG A 429 11.64 9.07 24.56
C ARG A 429 10.13 8.79 24.57
N TYR A 430 9.65 8.18 25.64
CA TYR A 430 8.31 7.58 25.74
C TYR A 430 7.16 8.60 25.51
N GLU A 431 7.26 9.83 26.02
CA GLU A 431 6.22 10.85 25.79
C GLU A 431 6.06 11.21 24.31
N GLU A 432 7.17 11.32 23.58
CA GLU A 432 7.15 11.62 22.14
C GLU A 432 6.69 10.41 21.32
N ALA A 433 7.01 9.19 21.80
CA ALA A 433 6.52 7.95 21.22
C ALA A 433 4.99 7.85 21.34
N ILE A 434 4.45 8.10 22.54
CA ILE A 434 3.00 8.13 22.80
C ILE A 434 2.31 9.15 21.90
N ALA A 435 2.85 10.36 21.75
CA ALA A 435 2.29 11.36 20.84
C ALA A 435 2.27 10.88 19.38
N SER A 436 3.29 10.13 18.94
CA SER A 436 3.35 9.53 17.61
C SER A 436 2.32 8.40 17.45
N TYR A 437 2.14 7.57 18.47
CA TYR A 437 1.11 6.53 18.49
C TYR A 437 -0.31 7.11 18.51
N ASP A 438 -0.55 8.19 19.23
CA ASP A 438 -1.84 8.89 19.23
C ASP A 438 -2.22 9.38 17.82
N GLN A 439 -1.26 9.88 17.05
CA GLN A 439 -1.48 10.24 15.64
C GLN A 439 -1.75 9.00 14.78
N ALA A 440 -0.98 7.92 14.95
CA ALA A 440 -1.21 6.67 14.23
C ALA A 440 -2.61 6.07 14.51
N ILE A 441 -3.06 6.12 15.78
CA ILE A 441 -4.38 5.66 16.23
C ILE A 441 -5.49 6.56 15.69
N THR A 442 -5.30 7.88 15.68
CA THR A 442 -6.27 8.82 15.08
C THR A 442 -6.53 8.49 13.61
N LEU A 443 -5.47 8.11 12.88
CA LEU A 443 -5.55 7.72 11.47
C LEU A 443 -6.09 6.29 11.26
N LYS A 444 -5.77 5.38 12.18
CA LYS A 444 -6.20 3.97 12.13
C LYS A 444 -6.59 3.46 13.54
N PRO A 445 -7.85 3.70 13.97
CA PRO A 445 -8.28 3.38 15.34
C PRO A 445 -8.34 1.88 15.66
N ASP A 446 -8.56 1.04 14.64
CA ASP A 446 -8.71 -0.43 14.77
C ASP A 446 -7.39 -1.18 14.91
N SER A 447 -6.25 -0.48 14.93
CA SER A 447 -4.93 -1.11 15.04
C SER A 447 -4.64 -1.55 16.47
N HIS A 448 -5.08 -2.76 16.84
CA HIS A 448 -4.81 -3.34 18.17
C HIS A 448 -3.32 -3.32 18.54
N HIS A 449 -2.42 -3.56 17.57
CA HIS A 449 -0.98 -3.54 17.81
C HIS A 449 -0.48 -2.15 18.23
N THR A 450 -1.00 -1.08 17.64
CA THR A 450 -0.61 0.30 18.00
C THR A 450 -1.09 0.67 19.40
N TRP A 451 -2.27 0.17 19.80
CA TRP A 451 -2.77 0.32 21.17
C TRP A 451 -1.91 -0.43 22.20
N VAL A 452 -1.45 -1.64 21.89
CA VAL A 452 -0.54 -2.41 22.77
C VAL A 452 0.78 -1.68 22.97
N ILE A 453 1.47 -1.28 21.90
CA ILE A 453 2.77 -0.61 22.03
C ILE A 453 2.65 0.74 22.75
N ARG A 454 1.55 1.47 22.56
CA ARG A 454 1.24 2.67 23.36
C ARG A 454 1.08 2.36 24.84
N GLY A 455 0.40 1.25 25.18
CA GLY A 455 0.25 0.77 26.55
C GLY A 455 1.60 0.48 27.20
N ILE A 456 2.51 -0.18 26.47
CA ILE A 456 3.86 -0.49 26.93
C ILE A 456 4.66 0.79 27.22
N SER A 457 4.60 1.81 26.35
CA SER A 457 5.27 3.10 26.60
C SER A 457 4.70 3.82 27.82
N LEU A 458 3.39 3.72 28.06
CA LEU A 458 2.73 4.29 29.24
C LEU A 458 3.12 3.55 30.53
N GLU A 459 3.26 2.22 30.46
CA GLU A 459 3.78 1.39 31.56
C GLU A 459 5.20 1.83 31.94
N HIS A 460 6.09 2.07 30.96
CA HIS A 460 7.44 2.58 31.23
C HIS A 460 7.46 3.94 31.94
N LEU A 461 6.44 4.78 31.74
CA LEU A 461 6.25 6.04 32.46
C LEU A 461 5.52 5.89 33.80
N GLY A 462 5.10 4.67 34.17
CA GLY A 462 4.31 4.39 35.37
C GLY A 462 2.86 4.91 35.30
N ARG A 463 2.36 5.22 34.10
CA ARG A 463 0.99 5.72 33.86
C ARG A 463 0.02 4.54 33.68
N TYR A 464 -0.06 3.69 34.70
CA TYR A 464 -0.72 2.39 34.64
C TYR A 464 -2.21 2.46 34.28
N GLU A 465 -2.98 3.45 34.78
CA GLU A 465 -4.39 3.59 34.40
C GLU A 465 -4.58 3.87 32.90
N GLU A 466 -3.71 4.67 32.29
CA GLU A 466 -3.78 5.00 30.86
C GLU A 466 -3.27 3.85 29.98
N ALA A 467 -2.29 3.09 30.48
CA ALA A 467 -1.82 1.87 29.86
C ALA A 467 -2.94 0.81 29.81
N ILE A 468 -3.63 0.57 30.94
CA ILE A 468 -4.81 -0.30 31.02
C ILE A 468 -5.89 0.13 30.01
N ALA A 469 -6.19 1.43 29.91
CA ALA A 469 -7.15 1.92 28.93
C ALA A 469 -6.73 1.63 27.48
N SER A 470 -5.42 1.70 27.19
CA SER A 470 -4.88 1.36 25.87
C SER A 470 -5.01 -0.15 25.59
N TYR A 471 -4.69 -1.00 26.57
CA TYR A 471 -4.89 -2.45 26.45
C TYR A 471 -6.37 -2.83 26.32
N ASP A 472 -7.28 -2.16 27.02
CA ASP A 472 -8.73 -2.37 26.88
C ASP A 472 -9.21 -2.06 25.44
N GLN A 473 -8.68 -1.01 24.81
CA GLN A 473 -8.93 -0.74 23.38
C GLN A 473 -8.35 -1.84 22.49
N ALA A 474 -7.11 -2.28 22.72
CA ALA A 474 -6.52 -3.38 21.96
C ALA A 474 -7.37 -4.67 22.05
N ILE A 475 -7.87 -5.01 23.24
CA ILE A 475 -8.73 -6.17 23.50
C ILE A 475 -10.10 -6.01 22.81
N THR A 476 -10.65 -4.79 22.76
CA THR A 476 -11.91 -4.52 22.07
C THR A 476 -11.80 -4.85 20.58
N PHE A 477 -10.70 -4.49 19.94
CA PHE A 477 -10.45 -4.79 18.52
C PHE A 477 -9.99 -6.23 18.28
N GLN A 478 -9.19 -6.79 19.19
CA GLN A 478 -8.67 -8.15 19.08
C GLN A 478 -8.75 -8.88 20.44
N PRO A 479 -9.88 -9.56 20.73
CA PRO A 479 -10.12 -10.16 22.05
C PRO A 479 -9.15 -11.26 22.48
N ASN A 480 -8.42 -11.88 21.55
CA ASN A 480 -7.41 -12.91 21.82
C ASN A 480 -5.97 -12.36 21.81
N ASN A 481 -5.79 -11.04 21.86
CA ASN A 481 -4.45 -10.43 21.93
C ASN A 481 -3.83 -10.69 23.32
N LEU A 482 -2.85 -11.59 23.37
CA LEU A 482 -2.19 -12.03 24.60
C LEU A 482 -1.40 -10.91 25.27
N ASP A 483 -0.61 -10.16 24.48
CA ASP A 483 0.20 -9.06 24.98
C ASP A 483 -0.65 -8.00 25.71
N ALA A 484 -1.83 -7.71 25.17
CA ALA A 484 -2.78 -6.78 25.79
C ALA A 484 -3.33 -7.30 27.12
N TRP A 485 -3.74 -8.59 27.20
CA TRP A 485 -4.22 -9.18 28.45
C TRP A 485 -3.12 -9.25 29.51
N ASN A 486 -1.89 -9.55 29.10
CA ASN A 486 -0.74 -9.66 29.98
C ASN A 486 -0.29 -8.29 30.50
N GLY A 487 -0.10 -7.31 29.61
CA GLY A 487 0.22 -5.93 29.99
C GLY A 487 -0.84 -5.34 30.93
N ARG A 488 -2.12 -5.54 30.60
CA ARG A 488 -3.24 -5.14 31.46
C ARG A 488 -3.17 -5.79 32.84
N GLY A 489 -2.90 -7.09 32.92
CA GLY A 489 -2.78 -7.82 34.18
C GLY A 489 -1.61 -7.33 35.05
N ILE A 490 -0.46 -7.05 34.43
CA ILE A 490 0.73 -6.51 35.09
C ILE A 490 0.45 -5.13 35.68
N ASP A 491 -0.16 -4.23 34.91
CA ASP A 491 -0.50 -2.89 35.37
C ASP A 491 -1.55 -2.89 36.48
N LEU A 492 -2.55 -3.77 36.39
CA LEU A 492 -3.53 -3.97 37.46
C LEU A 492 -2.86 -4.49 38.74
N ASN A 493 -1.86 -5.37 38.64
CA ASN A 493 -1.05 -5.79 39.78
C ASN A 493 -0.28 -4.62 40.39
N ASN A 494 0.35 -3.77 39.57
CA ASN A 494 1.07 -2.59 40.03
C ASN A 494 0.18 -1.59 40.78
N LEU A 495 -1.09 -1.48 40.37
CA LEU A 495 -2.13 -0.68 41.05
C LEU A 495 -2.76 -1.39 42.26
N GLY A 496 -2.37 -2.64 42.58
CA GLY A 496 -2.96 -3.43 43.66
C GLY A 496 -4.37 -3.96 43.39
N ARG A 497 -4.85 -3.87 42.14
CA ARG A 497 -6.16 -4.37 41.67
C ARG A 497 -6.09 -5.86 41.33
N TYR A 498 -5.60 -6.66 42.29
CA TYR A 498 -5.24 -8.07 42.09
C TYR A 498 -6.38 -8.95 41.56
N LYS A 499 -7.65 -8.68 41.92
CA LYS A 499 -8.79 -9.46 41.43
C LYS A 499 -8.97 -9.31 39.91
N GLU A 500 -8.80 -8.10 39.40
CA GLU A 500 -8.94 -7.82 37.96
C GLU A 500 -7.70 -8.28 37.19
N ALA A 501 -6.51 -8.21 37.82
CA ALA A 501 -5.30 -8.79 37.28
C ALA A 501 -5.44 -10.30 37.05
N ILE A 502 -5.94 -11.04 38.06
CA ILE A 502 -6.22 -12.48 37.95
C ILE A 502 -7.16 -12.78 36.77
N ALA A 503 -8.24 -12.01 36.62
CA ALA A 503 -9.18 -12.20 35.51
C ALA A 503 -8.51 -11.96 34.14
N SER A 504 -7.54 -11.04 34.06
CA SER A 504 -6.79 -10.75 32.83
C SER A 504 -5.85 -11.92 32.49
N PHE A 505 -5.08 -12.41 33.46
CA PHE A 505 -4.21 -13.57 33.26
C PHE A 505 -5.00 -14.85 32.96
N GLU A 506 -6.17 -15.06 33.58
CA GLU A 506 -7.06 -16.17 33.25
C GLU A 506 -7.51 -16.12 31.80
N ARG A 507 -7.74 -14.92 31.23
CA ARG A 507 -8.01 -14.78 29.81
C ARG A 507 -6.80 -15.10 28.94
N ALA A 508 -5.61 -14.62 29.29
CA ALA A 508 -4.38 -14.97 28.56
C ALA A 508 -4.14 -16.50 28.56
N ILE A 509 -4.25 -17.15 29.72
CA ILE A 509 -4.10 -18.61 29.90
C ILE A 509 -5.11 -19.41 29.05
N ILE A 510 -6.35 -18.94 28.92
CA ILE A 510 -7.35 -19.61 28.07
C ILE A 510 -6.89 -19.65 26.60
N PHE A 511 -6.22 -18.61 26.13
CA PHE A 511 -5.74 -18.51 24.76
C PHE A 511 -4.40 -19.22 24.55
N GLN A 512 -3.47 -19.12 25.50
CA GLN A 512 -2.17 -19.79 25.46
C GLN A 512 -1.83 -20.40 26.83
N PRO A 513 -2.27 -21.64 27.10
CA PRO A 513 -2.07 -22.29 28.41
C PRO A 513 -0.62 -22.72 28.68
N GLU A 514 0.21 -22.76 27.63
CA GLU A 514 1.62 -23.18 27.69
C GLU A 514 2.58 -22.03 28.08
N GLU A 515 2.08 -20.80 28.20
CA GLU A 515 2.89 -19.65 28.62
C GLU A 515 3.10 -19.66 30.15
N GLU A 516 4.34 -19.92 30.59
CA GLU A 516 4.67 -20.03 32.01
C GLU A 516 4.45 -18.71 32.77
N LEU A 517 4.76 -17.58 32.12
CA LEU A 517 4.72 -16.27 32.75
C LEU A 517 3.32 -15.92 33.24
N ASP A 518 2.27 -16.31 32.51
CA ASP A 518 0.88 -15.98 32.86
C ASP A 518 0.42 -16.73 34.11
N TRP A 519 0.79 -18.00 34.23
CA TRP A 519 0.56 -18.81 35.43
C TRP A 519 1.32 -18.27 36.64
N LEU A 520 2.57 -17.87 36.43
CA LEU A 520 3.40 -17.26 37.46
C LEU A 520 2.77 -15.96 37.96
N GLN A 521 2.38 -15.06 37.06
CA GLN A 521 1.79 -13.76 37.39
C GLN A 521 0.43 -13.91 38.08
N ARG A 522 -0.43 -14.82 37.59
CA ARG A 522 -1.70 -15.18 38.26
C ARG A 522 -1.45 -15.67 39.68
N GLY A 523 -0.48 -16.55 39.88
CA GLY A 523 -0.11 -17.08 41.20
C GLY A 523 0.39 -15.98 42.15
N LEU A 524 1.18 -15.03 41.64
CA LEU A 524 1.63 -13.87 42.41
C LEU A 524 0.45 -12.98 42.84
N SER A 525 -0.49 -12.68 41.95
CA SER A 525 -1.71 -11.91 42.28
C SER A 525 -2.58 -12.63 43.33
N LEU A 526 -2.74 -13.95 43.21
CA LEU A 526 -3.49 -14.76 44.18
C LEU A 526 -2.83 -14.77 45.56
N ASN A 527 -1.49 -14.80 45.60
CA ASN A 527 -0.70 -14.73 46.82
C ASN A 527 -0.93 -13.41 47.56
N GLN A 528 -0.97 -12.28 46.84
CA GLN A 528 -1.26 -10.95 47.40
C GLN A 528 -2.69 -10.85 47.99
N LEU A 529 -3.65 -11.62 47.45
CA LEU A 529 -5.01 -11.72 48.01
C LEU A 529 -5.14 -12.73 49.16
N GLY A 530 -4.05 -13.42 49.54
CA GLY A 530 -4.08 -14.49 50.54
C GLY A 530 -4.78 -15.78 50.08
N ARG A 531 -5.06 -15.92 48.78
CA ARG A 531 -5.66 -17.13 48.18
C ARG A 531 -4.56 -18.16 47.89
N TYR A 532 -3.90 -18.62 48.96
CA TYR A 532 -2.64 -19.38 48.85
C TYR A 532 -2.78 -20.74 48.15
N GLU A 533 -3.88 -21.48 48.34
CA GLU A 533 -4.08 -22.77 47.66
C GLU A 533 -4.17 -22.62 46.14
N GLU A 534 -4.92 -21.62 45.66
CA GLU A 534 -5.05 -21.34 44.22
C GLU A 534 -3.74 -20.77 43.65
N ALA A 535 -3.01 -19.99 44.45
CA ALA A 535 -1.66 -19.54 44.09
C ALA A 535 -0.71 -20.73 43.91
N ILE A 536 -0.73 -21.71 44.82
CA ILE A 536 0.08 -22.92 44.74
C ILE A 536 -0.28 -23.72 43.48
N ALA A 537 -1.57 -23.90 43.17
CA ALA A 537 -1.99 -24.58 41.95
C ALA A 537 -1.47 -23.86 40.68
N SER A 538 -1.47 -22.52 40.67
CA SER A 538 -0.91 -21.74 39.56
C SER A 538 0.61 -21.91 39.45
N PHE A 539 1.32 -21.89 40.58
CA PHE A 539 2.77 -22.15 40.59
C PHE A 539 3.12 -23.57 40.19
N ASP A 540 2.28 -24.57 40.52
CA ASP A 540 2.46 -25.94 40.07
C ASP A 540 2.38 -26.05 38.53
N GLN A 541 1.44 -25.33 37.91
CA GLN A 541 1.37 -25.24 36.44
C GLN A 541 2.61 -24.54 35.85
N ALA A 542 3.01 -23.39 36.41
CA ALA A 542 4.22 -22.68 35.98
C ALA A 542 5.48 -23.57 36.09
N ILE A 543 5.62 -24.33 37.18
CA ILE A 543 6.73 -25.28 37.39
C ILE A 543 6.69 -26.45 36.40
N GLN A 544 5.50 -26.95 36.06
CA GLN A 544 5.35 -28.01 35.07
C GLN A 544 5.84 -27.55 33.68
N LEU A 545 5.57 -26.29 33.33
CA LEU A 545 6.02 -25.69 32.06
C LEU A 545 7.52 -25.36 32.09
N LYS A 546 8.01 -24.78 33.20
CA LYS A 546 9.40 -24.35 33.36
C LYS A 546 9.96 -24.71 34.74
N PRO A 547 10.49 -25.94 34.91
CA PRO A 547 10.93 -26.43 36.22
C PRO A 547 12.26 -25.84 36.69
N ASP A 548 13.06 -25.26 35.80
CA ASP A 548 14.39 -24.72 36.07
C ASP A 548 14.38 -23.28 36.63
N TYR A 549 13.22 -22.62 36.66
CA TYR A 549 13.09 -21.29 37.23
C TYR A 549 12.98 -21.33 38.76
N HIS A 550 14.12 -21.18 39.44
CA HIS A 550 14.22 -21.30 40.91
C HIS A 550 13.24 -20.41 41.69
N TYR A 551 12.89 -19.23 41.16
CA TYR A 551 12.04 -18.27 41.87
C TYR A 551 10.62 -18.79 42.07
N THR A 552 10.05 -19.51 41.10
CA THR A 552 8.71 -20.11 41.19
C THR A 552 8.64 -21.13 42.35
N TRP A 553 9.70 -21.91 42.56
CA TRP A 553 9.81 -22.80 43.71
C TRP A 553 9.89 -22.05 45.06
N VAL A 554 10.56 -20.90 45.10
CA VAL A 554 10.64 -20.07 46.31
C VAL A 554 9.27 -19.51 46.67
N ILE A 555 8.58 -18.88 45.73
CA ILE A 555 7.25 -18.28 45.98
C ILE A 555 6.19 -19.34 46.29
N ARG A 556 6.27 -20.53 45.67
CA ARG A 556 5.44 -21.68 46.05
C ARG A 556 5.69 -22.10 47.50
N GLY A 557 6.96 -22.23 47.89
CA GLY A 557 7.35 -22.56 49.25
C GLY A 557 6.88 -21.52 50.27
N LEU A 558 6.92 -20.23 49.90
CA LEU A 558 6.39 -19.14 50.72
C LEU A 558 4.87 -19.28 50.92
N SER A 559 4.10 -19.53 49.85
CA SER A 559 2.65 -19.76 49.96
C SER A 559 2.30 -20.96 50.82
N LEU A 560 3.05 -22.07 50.70
CA LEU A 560 2.88 -23.26 51.55
C LEU A 560 3.19 -22.98 53.02
N ALA A 561 4.25 -22.21 53.29
CA ALA A 561 4.60 -21.80 54.65
C ALA A 561 3.52 -20.90 55.27
N SER A 562 2.91 -20.00 54.48
CA SER A 562 1.78 -19.16 54.92
C SER A 562 0.55 -19.98 55.32
N LEU A 563 0.34 -21.16 54.71
CA LEU A 563 -0.69 -22.12 55.09
C LEU A 563 -0.30 -23.03 56.27
N GLY A 564 0.93 -22.92 56.79
CA GLY A 564 1.46 -23.81 57.82
C GLY A 564 1.88 -25.20 57.29
N ARG A 565 1.87 -25.42 55.97
CA ARG A 565 2.31 -26.65 55.30
C ARG A 565 3.84 -26.69 55.18
N TYR A 566 4.51 -26.63 56.34
CA TYR A 566 5.96 -26.43 56.42
C TYR A 566 6.79 -27.56 55.79
N GLU A 567 6.30 -28.81 55.80
CA GLU A 567 7.03 -29.93 55.20
C GLU A 567 7.14 -29.77 53.67
N GLU A 568 6.01 -29.44 53.03
CA GLU A 568 5.93 -29.23 51.58
C GLU A 568 6.65 -27.94 51.17
N ALA A 569 6.63 -26.92 52.03
CA ALA A 569 7.43 -25.71 51.85
C ALA A 569 8.93 -26.05 51.80
N ILE A 570 9.43 -26.89 52.72
CA ILE A 570 10.83 -27.32 52.73
C ILE A 570 11.20 -28.09 51.46
N ILE A 571 10.31 -28.94 50.94
CA ILE A 571 10.52 -29.64 49.66
C ILE A 571 10.70 -28.62 48.53
N SER A 572 9.83 -27.61 48.45
CA SER A 572 9.90 -26.55 47.44
C SER A 572 11.19 -25.74 47.57
N TYR A 573 11.58 -25.37 48.78
CA TYR A 573 12.84 -24.67 49.03
C TYR A 573 14.07 -25.51 48.69
N ASN A 574 14.04 -26.83 48.91
CA ASN A 574 15.13 -27.71 48.49
C ASN A 574 15.29 -27.73 46.97
N GLN A 575 14.19 -27.77 46.21
CA GLN A 575 14.26 -27.67 44.75
C GLN A 575 14.84 -26.32 44.32
N ALA A 576 14.38 -25.21 44.90
CA ALA A 576 14.94 -23.90 44.65
C ALA A 576 16.46 -23.82 44.96
N ILE A 577 16.91 -24.44 46.06
CA ILE A 577 18.32 -24.48 46.47
C ILE A 577 19.16 -25.35 45.53
N THR A 578 18.61 -26.46 45.02
CA THR A 578 19.28 -27.30 44.02
C THR A 578 19.55 -26.52 42.74
N LEU A 579 18.58 -25.70 42.31
CA LEU A 579 18.71 -24.84 41.13
C LEU A 579 19.63 -23.64 41.39
N LYS A 580 19.51 -23.01 42.56
CA LYS A 580 20.29 -21.84 42.95
C LYS A 580 20.66 -21.88 44.43
N SER A 581 21.88 -22.36 44.69
CA SER A 581 22.36 -22.63 46.06
C SER A 581 22.80 -21.39 46.84
N ASP A 582 23.11 -20.29 46.16
CA ASP A 582 23.62 -19.03 46.74
C ASP A 582 22.51 -18.04 47.15
N HIS A 583 21.24 -18.37 46.92
CA HIS A 583 20.10 -17.54 47.33
C HIS A 583 19.81 -17.69 48.83
N TYR A 584 20.43 -16.81 49.63
CA TYR A 584 20.37 -16.89 51.10
C TYR A 584 18.95 -16.70 51.65
N GLU A 585 18.06 -15.96 50.97
CA GLU A 585 16.66 -15.82 51.39
C GLU A 585 15.95 -17.17 51.43
N THR A 586 16.17 -18.06 50.45
CA THR A 586 15.56 -19.40 50.45
C THR A 586 16.04 -20.24 51.63
N TRP A 587 17.34 -20.19 51.95
CA TRP A 587 17.89 -20.85 53.14
C TRP A 587 17.28 -20.32 54.43
N ASN A 588 17.04 -19.01 54.51
CA ASN A 588 16.40 -18.39 55.66
C ASN A 588 14.93 -18.85 55.80
N GLN A 589 14.18 -18.91 54.70
CA GLN A 589 12.79 -19.39 54.72
C GLN A 589 12.69 -20.89 55.03
N LYS A 590 13.63 -21.70 54.52
CA LYS A 590 13.74 -23.12 54.89
C LYS A 590 14.02 -23.30 56.39
N GLY A 591 14.98 -22.54 56.93
CA GLY A 591 15.28 -22.55 58.36
C GLY A 591 14.08 -22.16 59.22
N PHE A 592 13.29 -21.18 58.76
CA PHE A 592 12.05 -20.77 59.42
C PHE A 592 11.00 -21.91 59.43
N SER A 593 10.76 -22.57 58.29
CA SER A 593 9.85 -23.72 58.23
C SER A 593 10.31 -24.89 59.12
N GLN A 594 11.61 -25.21 59.13
CA GLN A 594 12.19 -26.26 59.99
C GLN A 594 12.05 -25.93 61.48
N PHE A 595 12.23 -24.66 61.85
CA PHE A 595 12.05 -24.18 63.21
C PHE A 595 10.60 -24.40 63.68
N ASN A 596 9.61 -24.05 62.85
CA ASN A 596 8.19 -24.22 63.18
C ASN A 596 7.77 -25.70 63.30
N LEU A 597 8.44 -26.62 62.60
CA LEU A 597 8.27 -28.07 62.76
C LEU A 597 9.00 -28.65 64.00
N GLY A 598 9.72 -27.82 64.76
CA GLY A 598 10.51 -28.28 65.91
C GLY A 598 11.78 -29.05 65.52
N ARG A 599 12.23 -28.96 64.26
CA ARG A 599 13.48 -29.54 63.72
C ARG A 599 14.64 -28.55 63.93
N TYR A 600 14.91 -28.23 65.20
CA TYR A 600 15.82 -27.13 65.56
C TYR A 600 17.27 -27.34 65.07
N GLU A 601 17.78 -28.57 65.06
CA GLU A 601 19.13 -28.88 64.54
C GLU A 601 19.27 -28.52 63.06
N GLU A 602 18.30 -28.94 62.24
CA GLU A 602 18.27 -28.62 60.81
C GLU A 602 18.06 -27.12 60.58
N ALA A 603 17.21 -26.47 61.37
CA ALA A 603 16.99 -25.03 61.28
C ALA A 603 18.29 -24.25 61.56
N ILE A 604 19.06 -24.65 62.57
CA ILE A 604 20.39 -24.05 62.88
C ILE A 604 21.34 -24.25 61.69
N ALA A 605 21.36 -25.43 61.07
CA ALA A 605 22.19 -25.68 59.90
C ALA A 605 21.82 -24.77 58.72
N SER A 606 20.52 -24.60 58.43
CA SER A 606 20.02 -23.68 57.41
C SER A 606 20.41 -22.23 57.71
N TYR A 607 20.26 -21.75 58.95
CA TYR A 607 20.68 -20.40 59.34
C TYR A 607 22.21 -20.20 59.29
N ASN A 608 23.00 -21.24 59.55
CA ASN A 608 24.45 -21.17 59.35
C ASN A 608 24.82 -21.03 57.88
N GLN A 609 24.09 -21.66 56.95
CA GLN A 609 24.28 -21.41 55.52
C GLN A 609 23.93 -19.97 55.15
N VAL A 610 22.84 -19.42 55.71
CA VAL A 610 22.51 -17.99 55.54
C VAL A 610 23.65 -17.09 56.00
N LEU A 611 24.23 -17.34 57.18
CA LEU A 611 25.33 -16.54 57.72
C LEU A 611 26.66 -16.77 56.98
N ARG A 612 26.83 -17.91 56.29
CA ARG A 612 27.96 -18.14 55.39
C ARG A 612 27.83 -17.30 54.12
N LEU A 613 26.63 -17.25 53.54
CA LEU A 613 26.34 -16.48 52.31
C LEU A 613 26.25 -14.98 52.59
N LYS A 614 25.67 -14.59 53.74
CA LYS A 614 25.47 -13.20 54.18
C LYS A 614 25.79 -13.04 55.68
N PRO A 615 27.07 -12.84 56.04
CA PRO A 615 27.51 -12.77 57.45
C PRO A 615 26.84 -11.70 58.31
N ASN A 616 26.41 -10.60 57.69
CA ASN A 616 25.80 -9.45 58.38
C ASN A 616 24.26 -9.54 58.48
N PHE A 617 23.64 -10.68 58.15
CA PHE A 617 22.19 -10.85 58.24
C PHE A 617 21.75 -11.11 59.69
N ASN A 618 21.53 -10.03 60.43
CA ASN A 618 21.21 -10.05 61.87
C ASN A 618 19.99 -10.94 62.20
N ARG A 619 18.96 -10.93 61.34
CA ARG A 619 17.74 -11.73 61.54
C ARG A 619 18.04 -13.23 61.63
N ALA A 620 18.88 -13.79 60.76
CA ALA A 620 19.24 -15.21 60.86
C ALA A 620 20.08 -15.51 62.11
N ARG A 621 20.95 -14.58 62.55
CA ARG A 621 21.74 -14.74 63.78
C ARG A 621 20.85 -14.84 65.02
N GLU A 622 19.81 -14.02 65.09
CA GLU A 622 18.81 -14.07 66.15
C GLU A 622 17.99 -15.35 66.10
N LEU A 623 17.44 -15.70 64.93
CA LEU A 623 16.65 -16.93 64.76
C LEU A 623 17.46 -18.18 65.08
N ARG A 624 18.77 -18.21 64.76
CA ARG A 624 19.68 -19.29 65.14
C ARG A 624 19.81 -19.42 66.65
N LYS A 625 20.06 -18.32 67.38
CA LYS A 625 20.15 -18.34 68.86
C LYS A 625 18.85 -18.82 69.49
N ILE A 626 17.71 -18.41 68.95
CA ILE A 626 16.40 -18.87 69.42
C ILE A 626 16.25 -20.37 69.20
N ALA A 627 16.65 -20.88 68.03
CA ALA A 627 16.66 -22.31 67.72
C ALA A 627 17.59 -23.11 68.65
N GLU A 628 18.80 -22.60 68.94
CA GLU A 628 19.75 -23.20 69.89
C GLU A 628 19.15 -23.33 71.29
N ASN A 629 18.51 -22.26 71.80
CA ASN A 629 17.85 -22.27 73.10
C ASN A 629 16.68 -23.28 73.16
N LYS A 630 15.86 -23.35 72.11
CA LYS A 630 14.76 -24.32 72.01
C LYS A 630 15.27 -25.75 71.93
N LEU A 631 16.38 -25.99 71.24
CA LEU A 631 17.03 -27.30 71.18
C LEU A 631 17.57 -27.73 72.54
N LEU A 632 18.26 -26.84 73.26
CA LEU A 632 18.75 -27.09 74.62
C LEU A 632 17.60 -27.47 75.55
N TRP A 633 16.49 -26.74 75.50
CA TRP A 633 15.31 -27.02 76.33
C TRP A 633 14.65 -28.36 75.96
N LYS A 634 14.55 -28.68 74.65
CA LYS A 634 14.05 -29.99 74.17
C LYS A 634 14.94 -31.16 74.63
N ASN A 635 16.25 -30.97 74.65
CA ASN A 635 17.19 -31.99 75.12
C ASN A 635 17.16 -32.14 76.66
N PHE A 636 17.06 -31.03 77.39
CA PHE A 636 16.90 -31.02 78.84
C PHE A 636 15.62 -31.74 79.28
N THR A 637 14.48 -31.42 78.66
CA THR A 637 13.20 -32.10 78.94
C THR A 637 13.25 -33.60 78.61
N ARG A 638 13.83 -34.00 77.48
CA ARG A 638 14.07 -35.43 77.15
C ARG A 638 14.96 -36.12 78.19
N PHE A 639 16.01 -35.45 78.66
CA PHE A 639 16.90 -35.97 79.69
C PHE A 639 16.16 -36.19 81.01
N VAL A 640 15.41 -35.19 81.49
CA VAL A 640 14.60 -35.28 82.72
C VAL A 640 13.56 -36.40 82.60
N THR A 641 12.84 -36.51 81.48
CA THR A 641 11.86 -37.58 81.26
C THR A 641 12.51 -38.96 81.29
N ARG A 642 13.65 -39.16 80.61
CA ARG A 642 14.39 -40.43 80.64
C ARG A 642 14.93 -40.75 82.04
N PHE A 643 15.39 -39.74 82.77
CA PHE A 643 15.86 -39.87 84.14
C PHE A 643 14.73 -40.30 85.07
N CYS A 644 13.56 -39.63 85.02
CA CYS A 644 12.37 -40.00 85.76
C CYS A 644 11.86 -41.41 85.40
N GLN A 645 11.85 -41.78 84.11
CA GLN A 645 11.47 -43.13 83.68
C GLN A 645 12.43 -44.21 84.20
N ARG A 646 13.74 -43.93 84.23
CA ARG A 646 14.74 -44.83 84.82
C ARG A 646 14.54 -44.98 86.32
N LEU A 647 14.37 -43.87 87.05
CA LEU A 647 14.04 -43.87 88.48
C LEU A 647 12.78 -44.67 88.78
N TRP A 648 11.72 -44.47 88.00
CA TRP A 648 10.46 -45.20 88.13
C TRP A 648 10.62 -46.71 87.88
N ARG A 649 11.36 -47.10 86.83
CA ARG A 649 11.68 -48.52 86.56
C ARG A 649 12.53 -49.14 87.66
N SER A 650 13.49 -48.41 88.22
CA SER A 650 14.29 -48.86 89.36
C SER A 650 13.45 -49.02 90.63
N LEU A 651 12.51 -48.11 90.89
CA LEU A 651 11.55 -48.22 91.99
C LEU A 651 10.60 -49.41 91.83
N LEU A 652 10.04 -49.63 90.63
CA LEU A 652 9.21 -50.81 90.33
C LEU A 652 9.98 -52.13 90.50
N SER A 653 11.25 -52.15 90.09
CA SER A 653 12.15 -53.30 90.28
C SER A 653 12.41 -53.61 91.76
N LEU A 654 12.56 -52.59 92.61
CA LEU A 654 12.77 -52.76 94.05
C LEU A 654 11.52 -53.26 94.78
N LEU A 655 10.33 -52.96 94.24
CA LEU A 655 9.04 -53.36 94.81
C LEU A 655 8.52 -54.73 94.30
N GLY A 656 9.27 -55.44 93.46
CA GLY A 656 8.90 -56.78 92.96
C GLY A 656 7.75 -56.80 91.92
N LEU A 657 7.30 -55.64 91.46
CA LEU A 657 6.20 -55.51 90.51
C LEU A 657 6.73 -55.54 89.07
N ARG A 658 6.70 -56.71 88.41
CA ARG A 658 6.97 -56.82 86.97
C ARG A 658 5.68 -56.67 86.16
N ARG A 659 5.40 -55.44 85.71
CA ARG A 659 5.13 -55.10 84.31
C ARG A 659 5.11 -53.59 84.13
#